data_AF-A0AAR2JI49-F1
#
_entry.id   AF-A0AAR2JI49-F1
#
_cell.length_a   1.000
_cell.length_b   1.000
_cell.length_c   1.000
_cell.angle_alpha   90.00
_cell.angle_beta   90.00
_cell.angle_gamma   90.00
#
_symmetry.space_group_name_H-M   'P 1'
#
loop_
_entity.id
_entity.type
_entity.pdbx_description
1 polymer ?
#
loop_
_entity_poly.entity_id
_entity_poly.type
_entity_poly.pdbx_seq_one_letter_code
_entity_poly.pdbx_strand_id
1 'polypeptide(L)'
;SRKHKELDDPKLDRIQGSILLPNSNLDVKGFYGLSEVNSIVSDNVIIQKKSTNGEKALTSNSPDAKPSKVTTTSTPKAKTNLSLSLNTSANADVEMLSPESPTCKNSLYNNLGESAHSCTVPQASSVRSCSSVESSPSGNRGVVNPEGINEKPEVITMETDDVDKQDSGISSFSFFLIFSEQVPLLNSDKKWLGTPIEMLRRMPQCGQPLPHLRASDSHKVLIRTDLLKEGEVPVPYPSKFRDAWDDITVKMPCSEKNLFPVENEVFLRLNAVSVLILQDAILSYNTAHAKRWDFTALNVLCTDGLEHSEVQYLFDVILPEMVKLALSAPKICTQPIPLLKQNMNQSLTMSQEQIACLLANAFFCTFPRRNSRKSEYSNYPEINFYRLFEGSSPRKIEKLKTLLCYFRRVTTSKPTGLVTFTRQSLNSFSKWESSATQLTRLHITYEGTIEDQGYGMLQVDFANRMVGGGVTGLGLVQEEIRFLINPELIVSRLFTEALDHNECLIITGTEQYSKYSGYAESYKWKDNHKDETDEWQRRCTEIVALDALKYRHFMEQFHPDKITRELNKAYCGFVRHGVNSQYLSAIATGNWGCGAFGGDTRLKALLQIMAAAEAGRDVAYFTFGDAELMRDVHDLHTFLTDRHITVGKDSPFPTTVKPGQLSKSTTLVSP
;
A
#
# COMPACT_ATOMS: atom_id res chain seq x y z
N SER A 1 46.00 -60.34 25.48
CA SER A 1 45.14 -61.56 25.46
C SER A 1 43.93 -61.27 24.59
N ARG A 2 43.74 -61.95 23.44
CA ARG A 2 43.06 -63.26 23.23
C ARG A 2 41.52 -63.08 23.25
N LYS A 3 40.70 -63.42 22.23
CA LYS A 3 40.82 -64.02 20.86
C LYS A 3 39.75 -63.33 19.94
N HIS A 4 39.73 -63.31 18.59
CA HIS A 4 39.69 -64.37 17.54
C HIS A 4 38.58 -65.42 17.73
N LYS A 5 37.82 -65.91 16.73
CA LYS A 5 37.94 -66.03 15.25
C LYS A 5 36.62 -65.61 14.53
N GLU A 6 36.60 -65.18 13.25
CA GLU A 6 36.36 -65.94 11.97
C GLU A 6 35.07 -66.82 11.97
N LEU A 7 34.36 -67.07 10.86
CA LEU A 7 34.67 -67.08 9.40
C LEU A 7 33.57 -66.30 8.60
N ASP A 8 33.48 -66.21 7.26
CA ASP A 8 34.23 -66.74 6.09
C ASP A 8 34.02 -65.85 4.83
N ASP A 9 34.69 -66.12 3.70
CA ASP A 9 34.44 -65.53 2.35
C ASP A 9 34.95 -66.45 1.22
N PRO A 10 34.27 -66.52 0.05
CA PRO A 10 35.04 -66.74 -1.19
C PRO A 10 34.53 -66.05 -2.48
N LYS A 11 35.45 -65.25 -3.08
CA LYS A 11 35.78 -65.18 -4.53
C LYS A 11 34.82 -64.42 -5.48
N LEU A 12 35.31 -63.37 -6.16
CA LEU A 12 35.99 -63.36 -7.48
C LEU A 12 35.12 -63.93 -8.63
N ASP A 13 34.84 -63.19 -9.71
CA ASP A 13 35.88 -62.76 -10.66
C ASP A 13 35.54 -61.50 -11.51
N ARG A 14 36.48 -61.07 -12.38
CA ARG A 14 36.32 -59.96 -13.36
C ARG A 14 35.87 -60.43 -14.75
N ILE A 15 35.01 -59.66 -15.43
CA ILE A 15 34.98 -59.59 -16.92
C ILE A 15 34.84 -58.12 -17.38
N GLN A 16 35.65 -57.73 -18.38
CA GLN A 16 35.53 -56.50 -19.17
C GLN A 16 35.45 -56.85 -20.67
N GLY A 17 34.75 -56.02 -21.44
CA GLY A 17 34.52 -56.18 -22.90
C GLY A 17 33.03 -56.38 -23.22
N SER A 18 32.55 -56.33 -24.48
CA SER A 18 33.12 -55.90 -25.77
C SER A 18 32.01 -56.07 -26.83
N ILE A 19 31.91 -55.37 -27.97
CA ILE A 19 32.52 -54.16 -28.59
C ILE A 19 31.49 -53.72 -29.67
N LEU A 20 31.36 -52.43 -30.05
CA LEU A 20 31.10 -52.00 -31.45
C LEU A 20 31.04 -50.46 -31.64
N LEU A 21 31.82 -49.97 -32.62
CA LEU A 21 31.64 -48.70 -33.34
C LEU A 21 31.31 -49.02 -34.81
N PRO A 22 30.94 -48.02 -35.63
CA PRO A 22 31.85 -47.72 -36.75
C PRO A 22 32.15 -46.23 -36.92
N ASN A 23 33.28 -45.94 -37.57
CA ASN A 23 33.83 -44.60 -37.81
C ASN A 23 33.42 -44.03 -39.18
N SER A 24 33.58 -42.71 -39.33
CA SER A 24 34.22 -42.15 -40.53
C SER A 24 34.96 -40.84 -40.19
N ASN A 25 36.25 -40.76 -40.53
CA ASN A 25 37.12 -39.59 -40.36
C ASN A 25 37.41 -38.91 -41.71
N LEU A 26 37.79 -37.63 -41.67
CA LEU A 26 38.68 -36.88 -42.59
C LEU A 26 38.84 -35.46 -41.99
N ASP A 27 39.88 -35.04 -41.25
CA ASP A 27 41.35 -35.20 -41.29
C ASP A 27 42.09 -34.11 -42.12
N VAL A 28 43.41 -33.94 -41.86
CA VAL A 28 44.46 -33.13 -42.54
C VAL A 28 44.94 -31.82 -41.86
N LYS A 29 46.02 -31.96 -41.04
CA LYS A 29 47.22 -31.06 -40.84
C LYS A 29 47.00 -29.65 -40.22
N GLY A 30 47.95 -28.99 -39.53
CA GLY A 30 49.42 -29.15 -39.35
C GLY A 30 50.17 -27.97 -40.01
N PHE A 31 51.23 -27.31 -39.48
CA PHE A 31 52.25 -27.66 -38.46
C PHE A 31 53.10 -26.43 -38.00
N TYR A 32 53.74 -26.50 -36.81
CA TYR A 32 54.94 -25.74 -36.29
C TYR A 32 54.93 -24.18 -36.27
N GLY A 33 55.72 -23.44 -35.47
CA GLY A 33 56.73 -23.74 -34.40
C GLY A 33 56.78 -22.55 -33.38
N LEU A 34 57.37 -22.66 -32.17
CA LEU A 34 58.82 -22.46 -31.84
C LEU A 34 59.43 -21.18 -32.48
N SER A 35 60.10 -20.25 -31.79
CA SER A 35 60.41 -20.02 -30.34
C SER A 35 60.80 -18.50 -30.17
N GLU A 36 61.39 -17.90 -29.11
CA GLU A 36 62.07 -18.37 -27.88
C GLU A 36 62.01 -17.33 -26.71
N VAL A 37 63.13 -16.81 -26.18
CA VAL A 37 63.26 -15.94 -24.98
C VAL A 37 64.28 -14.80 -25.21
N ASN A 38 64.06 -13.60 -24.62
CA ASN A 38 65.16 -12.75 -24.10
C ASN A 38 64.68 -11.57 -23.20
N SER A 39 65.63 -10.98 -22.45
CA SER A 39 65.44 -9.85 -21.52
C SER A 39 66.47 -8.73 -21.79
N ILE A 40 66.85 -7.92 -20.78
CA ILE A 40 67.71 -6.69 -20.82
C ILE A 40 66.93 -5.45 -21.34
N VAL A 41 66.93 -4.21 -20.82
CA VAL A 41 67.40 -3.45 -19.62
C VAL A 41 67.99 -2.10 -20.08
N SER A 42 67.39 -0.98 -19.66
CA SER A 42 67.92 0.43 -19.66
C SER A 42 68.33 1.06 -21.02
N ASP A 43 68.41 2.39 -21.23
CA ASP A 43 68.56 3.54 -20.30
C ASP A 43 68.07 4.91 -20.87
N ASN A 44 67.59 5.78 -19.96
CA ASN A 44 67.72 7.25 -19.81
C ASN A 44 67.77 8.35 -20.94
N VAL A 45 67.29 9.57 -20.54
CA VAL A 45 67.87 10.95 -20.70
C VAL A 45 67.32 12.05 -21.69
N ILE A 46 66.59 13.04 -21.10
CA ILE A 46 66.54 14.54 -21.22
C ILE A 46 66.29 15.30 -22.58
N ILE A 47 65.38 16.32 -22.60
CA ILE A 47 65.63 17.78 -22.99
C ILE A 47 64.36 18.71 -23.09
N GLN A 48 64.31 19.72 -22.19
CA GLN A 48 63.82 21.14 -22.28
C GLN A 48 62.33 21.57 -22.56
N LYS A 49 62.12 22.91 -22.70
CA LYS A 49 60.90 23.71 -22.41
C LYS A 49 60.73 24.92 -23.38
N LYS A 50 59.52 25.53 -23.40
CA LYS A 50 59.17 26.93 -23.84
C LYS A 50 59.26 27.25 -25.36
N SER A 51 58.58 28.27 -25.95
CA SER A 51 57.34 29.02 -25.57
C SER A 51 56.82 29.98 -26.68
N THR A 52 55.57 30.47 -26.53
CA THR A 52 55.03 31.82 -26.92
C THR A 52 55.05 32.34 -28.38
N ASN A 53 53.87 32.69 -28.94
CA ASN A 53 53.41 34.11 -29.15
C ASN A 53 52.07 34.27 -29.94
N GLY A 54 51.47 35.49 -29.86
CA GLY A 54 50.28 35.98 -30.62
C GLY A 54 48.97 35.93 -29.81
N GLU A 55 48.24 36.99 -29.41
CA GLU A 55 47.91 38.36 -29.88
C GLU A 55 46.58 38.53 -30.68
N LYS A 56 45.58 39.20 -30.06
CA LYS A 56 44.55 40.12 -30.64
C LYS A 56 43.48 39.54 -31.61
N ALA A 57 42.25 40.09 -31.74
CA ALA A 57 41.45 41.05 -30.94
C ALA A 57 39.97 41.10 -31.46
N LEU A 58 39.15 42.02 -30.91
CA LEU A 58 37.77 42.44 -31.28
C LEU A 58 36.63 41.52 -30.71
N THR A 59 35.86 41.89 -29.67
CA THR A 59 34.80 42.95 -29.49
C THR A 59 33.56 42.71 -30.36
N SER A 60 32.30 42.75 -29.88
CA SER A 60 31.59 43.74 -29.02
C SER A 60 30.19 43.17 -28.60
N ASN A 61 29.40 43.65 -27.62
CA ASN A 61 29.49 44.68 -26.56
C ASN A 61 28.49 44.36 -25.42
N SER A 62 28.73 44.88 -24.21
CA SER A 62 27.75 45.09 -23.11
C SER A 62 27.49 46.61 -22.97
N PRO A 63 26.43 47.10 -22.27
CA PRO A 63 26.49 47.38 -20.81
C PRO A 63 25.09 47.34 -20.10
N ASP A 64 24.87 47.62 -18.81
CA ASP A 64 25.65 47.55 -17.55
C ASP A 64 24.67 47.58 -16.34
N ALA A 65 25.03 46.96 -15.20
CA ALA A 65 24.61 47.39 -13.85
C ALA A 65 25.54 46.76 -12.79
N LYS A 66 25.88 47.48 -11.71
CA LYS A 66 26.98 47.12 -10.77
C LYS A 66 26.51 46.84 -9.33
N PRO A 67 27.15 45.91 -8.61
CA PRO A 67 27.08 45.82 -7.14
C PRO A 67 28.16 46.68 -6.46
N SER A 68 27.97 46.99 -5.17
CA SER A 68 28.96 47.67 -4.30
C SER A 68 29.11 46.95 -2.94
N LYS A 69 30.09 47.37 -2.13
CA LYS A 69 30.77 46.56 -1.07
C LYS A 69 30.97 47.38 0.23
N VAL A 70 31.58 46.76 1.26
CA VAL A 70 32.12 47.33 2.54
C VAL A 70 31.12 47.36 3.72
N THR A 71 31.44 47.15 5.02
CA THR A 71 32.44 46.35 5.79
C THR A 71 31.95 46.29 7.27
N THR A 72 32.48 45.35 8.09
CA THR A 72 32.10 45.05 9.49
C THR A 72 32.69 45.95 10.60
N THR A 73 31.97 46.15 11.72
CA THR A 73 32.56 46.30 13.09
C THR A 73 31.58 46.09 14.28
N SER A 74 31.97 45.23 15.23
CA SER A 74 31.74 45.23 16.71
C SER A 74 30.34 45.34 17.40
N THR A 75 30.24 44.68 18.57
CA THR A 75 29.05 44.50 19.45
C THR A 75 28.92 45.55 20.57
N PRO A 76 27.79 45.58 21.31
CA PRO A 76 27.82 45.02 22.68
C PRO A 76 26.59 44.13 23.06
N LYS A 77 26.54 43.64 24.31
CA LYS A 77 25.58 42.64 24.83
C LYS A 77 24.45 43.26 25.68
N ALA A 78 23.30 42.59 25.71
CA ALA A 78 22.33 42.61 26.83
C ALA A 78 21.80 41.19 27.10
N LYS A 79 21.25 40.93 28.29
CA LYS A 79 20.70 39.62 28.74
C LYS A 79 19.30 39.79 29.33
N THR A 80 18.39 38.82 29.11
CA THR A 80 17.52 38.26 30.17
C THR A 80 16.80 36.96 29.77
N ASN A 81 17.25 35.85 30.36
CA ASN A 81 16.52 34.72 30.98
C ASN A 81 15.12 34.24 30.51
N LEU A 82 15.04 32.90 30.40
CA LEU A 82 13.91 31.99 30.74
C LEU A 82 12.63 32.03 29.85
N SER A 83 11.96 30.92 29.56
CA SER A 83 12.17 29.51 29.96
C SER A 83 11.84 28.52 28.82
N LEU A 84 12.37 27.29 28.91
CA LEU A 84 12.08 26.19 27.99
C LEU A 84 11.20 25.14 28.70
N SER A 85 9.97 24.95 28.22
CA SER A 85 9.08 23.88 28.68
C SER A 85 9.37 22.57 27.93
N LEU A 86 10.02 21.64 28.62
CA LEU A 86 10.17 20.25 28.17
C LEU A 86 8.83 19.51 28.27
N ASN A 87 8.08 19.43 27.18
CA ASN A 87 6.96 18.49 27.06
C ASN A 87 7.45 17.16 26.46
N THR A 88 7.38 16.09 27.25
CA THR A 88 7.78 14.73 26.86
C THR A 88 6.77 14.10 25.91
N SER A 89 7.20 13.81 24.68
CA SER A 89 6.38 13.15 23.66
C SER A 89 6.21 11.64 23.93
N ALA A 90 5.26 11.30 24.81
CA ALA A 90 4.86 9.93 25.08
C ALA A 90 4.02 9.34 23.92
N ASN A 91 4.69 8.97 22.81
CA ASN A 91 4.06 8.21 21.73
C ASN A 91 3.91 6.74 22.13
N ALA A 92 2.76 6.41 22.73
CA ALA A 92 2.36 5.04 22.98
C ALA A 92 1.97 4.32 21.67
N ASP A 93 2.29 3.02 21.57
CA ASP A 93 1.76 2.13 20.54
C ASP A 93 0.21 2.07 20.63
N VAL A 94 -0.46 1.91 19.50
CA VAL A 94 -1.91 1.67 19.43
C VAL A 94 -2.16 0.41 18.62
N GLU A 95 -2.44 -0.69 19.32
CA GLU A 95 -3.03 -1.86 18.68
C GLU A 95 -4.47 -1.54 18.24
N MET A 96 -4.81 -1.96 17.03
CA MET A 96 -6.16 -1.77 16.48
C MET A 96 -7.07 -2.92 16.96
N LEU A 97 -7.57 -2.81 18.19
CA LEU A 97 -8.66 -3.67 18.67
C LEU A 97 -9.96 -3.35 17.90
N SER A 98 -10.66 -4.40 17.48
CA SER A 98 -11.94 -4.30 16.76
C SER A 98 -13.07 -3.86 17.70
N PRO A 99 -14.06 -3.08 17.23
CA PRO A 99 -15.26 -2.78 18.01
C PRO A 99 -16.16 -4.02 18.09
N GLU A 100 -16.60 -4.37 19.30
CA GLU A 100 -17.67 -5.36 19.50
C GLU A 100 -19.04 -4.77 19.11
N SER A 101 -19.91 -5.59 18.52
CA SER A 101 -21.30 -5.21 18.24
C SER A 101 -22.18 -5.42 19.47
N PRO A 102 -23.20 -4.57 19.72
CA PRO A 102 -23.94 -4.59 20.97
C PRO A 102 -24.96 -5.74 21.05
N THR A 103 -24.75 -6.66 22.00
CA THR A 103 -25.80 -7.59 22.49
C THR A 103 -26.09 -7.33 23.96
N CYS A 104 -27.37 -7.40 24.34
CA CYS A 104 -27.86 -7.02 25.67
C CYS A 104 -27.17 -7.79 26.82
N LYS A 105 -26.73 -7.07 27.85
CA LYS A 105 -26.33 -7.66 29.13
C LYS A 105 -27.56 -7.81 30.03
N ASN A 106 -27.93 -9.06 30.33
CA ASN A 106 -28.57 -9.35 31.61
C ASN A 106 -27.48 -9.42 32.69
N SER A 107 -27.82 -9.03 33.91
CA SER A 107 -26.93 -9.00 35.07
C SER A 107 -26.81 -10.37 35.75
N LEU A 108 -25.73 -10.60 36.50
CA LEU A 108 -25.75 -11.15 37.86
C LEU A 108 -24.38 -11.02 38.55
N TYR A 109 -24.44 -10.96 39.88
CA TYR A 109 -23.47 -10.46 40.87
C TYR A 109 -22.11 -11.18 41.07
N ASN A 110 -21.19 -10.43 41.71
CA ASN A 110 -20.20 -10.83 42.74
C ASN A 110 -18.83 -11.48 42.41
N ASN A 111 -17.79 -10.62 42.42
CA ASN A 111 -16.81 -10.45 43.54
C ASN A 111 -15.87 -11.58 44.04
N LEU A 112 -14.60 -11.16 44.22
CA LEU A 112 -13.48 -11.70 45.05
C LEU A 112 -12.81 -13.03 44.67
N GLY A 113 -11.48 -13.09 44.87
CA GLY A 113 -10.66 -14.30 44.84
C GLY A 113 -9.22 -14.07 44.35
N GLU A 114 -8.23 -14.16 45.25
CA GLU A 114 -6.80 -14.02 44.92
C GLU A 114 -6.07 -15.37 44.77
N SER A 115 -4.93 -15.34 44.08
CA SER A 115 -3.73 -16.18 44.31
C SER A 115 -3.70 -17.70 43.96
N ALA A 116 -2.88 -18.00 42.95
CA ALA A 116 -1.66 -18.84 43.03
C ALA A 116 -1.67 -20.39 43.18
N HIS A 117 -0.67 -20.99 42.51
CA HIS A 117 0.05 -22.25 42.80
C HIS A 117 -0.59 -23.66 42.68
N SER A 118 -0.49 -24.21 41.45
CA SER A 118 0.31 -25.42 41.10
C SER A 118 -0.08 -26.87 41.51
N CYS A 119 0.34 -27.81 40.64
CA CYS A 119 0.69 -29.24 40.84
C CYS A 119 -0.37 -30.39 40.64
N THR A 120 -0.18 -31.13 39.53
CA THR A 120 -0.26 -32.61 39.34
C THR A 120 -1.51 -33.41 39.77
N VAL A 121 -2.32 -33.98 38.85
CA VAL A 121 -2.14 -35.31 38.16
C VAL A 121 -2.12 -36.49 39.16
N PRO A 122 -3.06 -37.48 39.11
CA PRO A 122 -3.11 -38.46 38.00
C PRO A 122 -4.50 -39.05 37.56
N GLN A 123 -4.41 -40.06 36.69
CA GLN A 123 -5.41 -40.95 36.06
C GLN A 123 -6.27 -41.75 37.08
N ALA A 124 -7.31 -42.54 36.76
CA ALA A 124 -7.90 -43.09 35.52
C ALA A 124 -9.46 -43.14 35.68
N SER A 125 -10.35 -43.65 34.79
CA SER A 125 -10.26 -44.74 33.82
C SER A 125 -11.41 -44.74 32.78
N SER A 126 -11.12 -45.47 31.70
CA SER A 126 -11.93 -46.06 30.61
C SER A 126 -13.25 -46.76 31.04
N VAL A 127 -14.19 -47.12 30.15
CA VAL A 127 -14.14 -48.27 29.20
C VAL A 127 -15.37 -48.32 28.25
N ARG A 128 -15.14 -48.60 26.94
CA ARG A 128 -16.08 -49.14 25.87
C ARG A 128 -17.35 -48.32 25.52
N SER A 129 -17.63 -47.98 24.24
CA SER A 129 -17.94 -48.78 23.02
C SER A 129 -19.35 -49.41 23.02
N CYS A 130 -20.12 -49.47 21.92
CA CYS A 130 -19.68 -49.65 20.52
C CYS A 130 -20.77 -49.24 19.49
N SER A 131 -20.33 -48.95 18.24
CA SER A 131 -20.97 -49.24 16.93
C SER A 131 -22.41 -48.80 16.57
N SER A 132 -22.80 -48.58 15.29
CA SER A 132 -22.11 -48.31 14.00
C SER A 132 -23.17 -48.10 12.88
N VAL A 133 -22.69 -47.73 11.68
CA VAL A 133 -23.32 -47.88 10.34
C VAL A 133 -24.27 -46.76 9.89
N GLU A 134 -24.03 -46.29 8.66
CA GLU A 134 -24.81 -45.26 7.95
C GLU A 134 -25.94 -45.88 7.12
N SER A 135 -26.90 -45.06 6.65
CA SER A 135 -27.10 -44.80 5.20
C SER A 135 -28.38 -43.98 4.93
N SER A 136 -28.46 -43.43 3.72
CA SER A 136 -29.50 -42.49 3.24
C SER A 136 -30.43 -43.19 2.21
N PRO A 137 -31.27 -42.50 1.40
CA PRO A 137 -31.94 -41.18 1.52
C PRO A 137 -33.46 -41.27 1.17
N SER A 138 -34.05 -40.12 0.78
CA SER A 138 -35.24 -39.94 -0.09
C SER A 138 -36.63 -39.80 0.56
N GLY A 139 -37.53 -39.09 -0.15
CA GLY A 139 -38.92 -38.85 0.23
C GLY A 139 -39.42 -37.49 -0.28
N ASN A 140 -40.39 -37.46 -1.20
CA ASN A 140 -40.90 -36.25 -1.85
C ASN A 140 -42.42 -36.10 -1.60
N ARG A 141 -42.99 -34.92 -1.89
CA ARG A 141 -44.40 -34.47 -1.66
C ARG A 141 -44.71 -33.95 -0.24
N GLY A 142 -45.59 -32.97 -0.03
CA GLY A 142 -46.17 -32.01 -1.01
C GLY A 142 -47.61 -31.56 -0.72
N VAL A 143 -47.83 -30.23 -0.79
CA VAL A 143 -49.11 -29.50 -0.91
C VAL A 143 -50.10 -29.59 0.28
N VAL A 144 -50.59 -28.42 0.74
CA VAL A 144 -52.02 -28.05 1.02
C VAL A 144 -52.06 -26.84 1.98
N ASN A 145 -52.70 -25.75 1.54
CA ASN A 145 -53.16 -24.66 2.43
C ASN A 145 -54.53 -25.06 3.05
N PRO A 146 -54.92 -24.45 4.16
CA PRO A 146 -56.12 -23.61 4.04
C PRO A 146 -56.01 -22.23 4.75
N GLU A 147 -56.96 -21.37 4.39
CA GLU A 147 -57.37 -20.15 5.10
C GLU A 147 -57.98 -20.54 6.48
N GLY A 148 -58.12 -19.66 7.48
CA GLY A 148 -57.89 -18.21 7.58
C GLY A 148 -58.48 -17.68 8.90
N ILE A 149 -59.20 -16.55 8.84
CA ILE A 149 -60.01 -15.90 9.91
C ILE A 149 -59.24 -14.94 10.85
N ASN A 150 -59.85 -13.77 11.09
CA ASN A 150 -59.41 -12.72 12.03
C ASN A 150 -59.95 -12.97 13.44
N GLU A 151 -59.30 -12.42 14.47
CA GLU A 151 -60.03 -11.78 15.57
C GLU A 151 -59.20 -10.69 16.29
N LYS A 152 -59.87 -9.64 16.75
CA LYS A 152 -59.40 -8.67 17.77
C LYS A 152 -60.31 -8.84 18.99
N PRO A 153 -59.77 -8.69 20.21
CA PRO A 153 -60.25 -7.58 21.06
C PRO A 153 -59.08 -6.92 21.84
N GLU A 154 -58.92 -5.60 21.85
CA GLU A 154 -59.59 -4.55 22.67
C GLU A 154 -58.65 -4.00 23.76
N VAL A 155 -59.06 -2.91 24.43
CA VAL A 155 -58.25 -2.07 25.32
C VAL A 155 -58.86 -2.03 26.71
N ILE A 156 -58.04 -2.06 27.76
CA ILE A 156 -58.44 -1.69 29.12
C ILE A 156 -57.42 -0.67 29.66
N THR A 157 -57.94 0.47 30.13
CA THR A 157 -57.22 1.53 30.84
C THR A 157 -57.67 1.59 32.30
N MET A 158 -56.75 1.83 33.24
CA MET A 158 -57.10 2.26 34.59
C MET A 158 -56.13 3.33 35.12
N GLU A 159 -56.73 4.29 35.80
CA GLU A 159 -56.19 5.41 36.59
C GLU A 159 -55.78 4.92 38.01
N THR A 160 -55.10 5.62 38.93
CA THR A 160 -54.16 6.78 39.00
C THR A 160 -53.34 6.60 40.31
N ASP A 161 -52.31 7.37 40.67
CA ASP A 161 -52.35 8.63 41.46
C ASP A 161 -50.90 9.13 41.74
N ASP A 162 -50.76 10.36 42.26
CA ASP A 162 -49.52 11.19 42.29
C ASP A 162 -48.47 10.89 43.40
N VAL A 163 -47.23 11.40 43.22
CA VAL A 163 -46.67 12.57 43.97
C VAL A 163 -45.18 12.87 43.62
N ASP A 164 -44.95 14.11 43.17
CA ASP A 164 -43.71 14.92 43.06
C ASP A 164 -42.29 14.36 43.35
N LYS A 165 -41.35 14.56 42.38
CA LYS A 165 -40.37 15.69 42.46
C LYS A 165 -39.41 15.88 41.25
N GLN A 166 -39.49 17.08 40.65
CA GLN A 166 -38.42 17.89 40.06
C GLN A 166 -37.35 17.23 39.15
N ASP A 167 -37.76 17.00 37.91
CA ASP A 167 -37.18 17.52 36.65
C ASP A 167 -35.81 18.27 36.69
N SER A 168 -34.92 17.90 35.76
CA SER A 168 -33.91 18.79 35.16
C SER A 168 -33.59 18.35 33.72
N GLY A 169 -34.53 18.59 32.80
CA GLY A 169 -34.50 18.07 31.43
C GLY A 169 -33.26 18.40 30.59
N ILE A 170 -32.60 17.36 30.07
CA ILE A 170 -31.67 17.46 28.95
C ILE A 170 -32.48 17.39 27.65
N SER A 171 -32.58 18.51 26.94
CA SER A 171 -33.27 18.58 25.65
C SER A 171 -32.55 17.72 24.60
N SER A 172 -33.16 16.60 24.22
CA SER A 172 -32.76 15.85 23.03
C SER A 172 -32.99 16.70 21.78
N PHE A 173 -31.93 17.09 21.08
CA PHE A 173 -32.02 17.83 19.83
C PHE A 173 -32.49 16.92 18.69
N SER A 174 -33.81 16.70 18.62
CA SER A 174 -34.47 16.00 17.51
C SER A 174 -34.53 16.88 16.26
N PHE A 175 -33.38 17.07 15.62
CA PHE A 175 -33.26 17.71 14.31
C PHE A 175 -33.10 16.61 13.24
N PHE A 176 -34.22 16.14 12.69
CA PHE A 176 -34.42 15.55 11.33
C PHE A 176 -35.80 14.84 11.20
N LEU A 177 -36.86 15.40 11.80
CA LEU A 177 -38.21 14.79 11.81
C LEU A 177 -39.32 15.69 11.20
N ILE A 178 -38.97 16.53 10.22
CA ILE A 178 -39.94 17.28 9.41
C ILE A 178 -39.58 17.18 7.92
N PHE A 179 -39.84 16.01 7.34
CA PHE A 179 -40.11 15.82 5.91
C PHE A 179 -41.11 14.66 5.74
N SER A 180 -42.39 14.95 5.99
CA SER A 180 -43.48 13.98 5.90
C SER A 180 -44.73 14.55 5.25
N GLU A 181 -44.57 15.18 4.08
CA GLU A 181 -45.68 15.40 3.14
C GLU A 181 -45.44 14.58 1.85
N GLN A 182 -46.07 13.40 1.82
CA GLN A 182 -46.41 12.61 0.63
C GLN A 182 -45.32 12.48 -0.46
N VAL A 183 -44.16 11.93 -0.10
CA VAL A 183 -43.26 11.33 -1.09
C VAL A 183 -43.96 10.11 -1.73
N PRO A 184 -44.15 10.03 -3.06
CA PRO A 184 -44.66 8.84 -3.72
C PRO A 184 -43.73 7.64 -3.46
N LEU A 185 -44.27 6.42 -3.39
CA LEU A 185 -43.49 5.22 -3.08
C LEU A 185 -42.54 4.84 -4.25
N LEU A 186 -41.38 5.50 -4.31
CA LEU A 186 -40.52 5.55 -5.49
C LEU A 186 -39.47 4.42 -5.48
N ASN A 187 -39.79 3.30 -6.12
CA ASN A 187 -38.96 2.10 -6.39
C ASN A 187 -37.67 1.95 -5.54
N SER A 188 -37.73 1.09 -4.53
CA SER A 188 -36.64 0.67 -3.63
C SER A 188 -35.41 0.05 -4.30
N ASP A 189 -35.48 -0.25 -5.61
CA ASP A 189 -34.63 -1.24 -6.26
C ASP A 189 -33.46 -0.63 -7.07
N LYS A 190 -33.27 0.69 -7.00
CA LYS A 190 -32.16 1.38 -7.67
C LYS A 190 -30.83 1.15 -6.93
N LYS A 191 -29.99 0.27 -7.49
CA LYS A 191 -28.62 -0.03 -7.03
C LYS A 191 -27.66 1.17 -7.04
N TRP A 192 -27.96 2.18 -7.87
CA TRP A 192 -27.16 3.39 -8.06
C TRP A 192 -28.05 4.60 -8.42
N LEU A 193 -27.52 5.80 -8.22
CA LEU A 193 -28.17 7.09 -8.49
C LEU A 193 -27.21 8.09 -9.18
N GLY A 194 -27.76 9.20 -9.67
CA GLY A 194 -27.02 10.26 -10.35
C GLY A 194 -26.73 9.98 -11.84
N THR A 195 -25.51 10.29 -12.27
CA THR A 195 -25.03 10.09 -13.65
C THR A 195 -24.72 8.62 -13.93
N PRO A 196 -25.03 8.07 -15.12
CA PRO A 196 -24.61 6.71 -15.49
C PRO A 196 -23.08 6.56 -15.53
N ILE A 197 -22.54 5.46 -15.00
CA ILE A 197 -21.08 5.28 -14.78
C ILE A 197 -20.27 5.12 -16.08
N GLU A 198 -20.96 4.84 -17.19
CA GLU A 198 -20.45 4.81 -18.56
C GLU A 198 -20.31 6.20 -19.18
N MET A 199 -20.98 7.22 -18.65
CA MET A 199 -20.83 8.63 -19.07
C MET A 199 -19.67 9.34 -18.35
N LEU A 200 -18.98 8.66 -17.44
CA LEU A 200 -17.83 9.17 -16.70
C LEU A 200 -16.53 8.90 -17.47
N ARG A 201 -15.62 9.90 -17.50
CA ARG A 201 -14.38 9.82 -18.28
C ARG A 201 -13.43 8.77 -17.70
N ARG A 202 -12.80 7.97 -18.57
CA ARG A 202 -11.87 6.90 -18.21
C ARG A 202 -10.63 6.93 -19.11
N MET A 203 -9.51 6.49 -18.56
CA MET A 203 -8.30 6.14 -19.30
C MET A 203 -8.46 4.76 -19.96
N PRO A 204 -7.93 4.56 -21.18
CA PRO A 204 -7.15 5.52 -21.97
C PRO A 204 -8.00 6.52 -22.77
N GLN A 205 -9.33 6.40 -22.82
CA GLN A 205 -10.19 7.11 -23.77
C GLN A 205 -10.21 8.64 -23.61
N CYS A 206 -10.03 9.17 -22.39
CA CYS A 206 -9.85 10.60 -22.16
C CYS A 206 -8.37 11.03 -22.09
N GLY A 207 -7.41 10.10 -22.24
CA GLY A 207 -5.99 10.43 -22.15
C GLY A 207 -5.52 11.37 -23.27
N GLN A 208 -4.61 12.28 -22.95
CA GLN A 208 -3.79 12.91 -23.98
C GLN A 208 -2.74 11.90 -24.48
N PRO A 209 -2.37 11.92 -25.78
CA PRO A 209 -1.19 11.20 -26.27
C PRO A 209 0.03 11.57 -25.44
N LEU A 210 0.68 10.55 -24.89
CA LEU A 210 1.73 10.76 -23.89
C LEU A 210 3.05 11.20 -24.56
N PRO A 211 3.83 12.11 -23.94
CA PRO A 211 5.14 12.48 -24.47
C PRO A 211 6.11 11.27 -24.44
N HIS A 212 7.19 11.31 -25.21
CA HIS A 212 8.22 10.28 -25.10
C HIS A 212 8.80 10.22 -23.67
N LEU A 213 8.73 9.04 -23.04
CA LEU A 213 9.30 8.79 -21.71
C LEU A 213 10.81 9.06 -21.73
N ARG A 214 11.25 10.03 -20.92
CA ARG A 214 12.65 10.49 -20.81
C ARG A 214 12.93 10.92 -19.37
N ALA A 215 14.16 10.71 -18.90
CA ALA A 215 14.58 11.22 -17.60
C ALA A 215 14.75 12.75 -17.63
N SER A 216 14.48 13.39 -16.50
CA SER A 216 14.62 14.84 -16.25
C SER A 216 15.08 15.09 -14.80
N ASP A 217 15.13 16.35 -14.38
CA ASP A 217 15.41 16.70 -12.98
C ASP A 217 14.29 16.22 -12.05
N SER A 218 13.02 16.37 -12.45
CA SER A 218 11.83 15.94 -11.71
C SER A 218 11.36 14.52 -12.01
N HIS A 219 11.98 13.81 -12.96
CA HIS A 219 11.57 12.45 -13.36
C HIS A 219 12.77 11.52 -13.52
N LYS A 220 12.95 10.54 -12.64
CA LYS A 220 13.99 9.50 -12.79
C LYS A 220 13.37 8.28 -13.46
N VAL A 221 14.06 7.76 -14.47
CA VAL A 221 13.67 6.55 -15.22
C VAL A 221 14.82 5.56 -15.16
N LEU A 222 14.55 4.32 -14.74
CA LEU A 222 15.58 3.30 -14.43
C LEU A 222 15.80 2.27 -15.57
N ILE A 223 15.30 2.57 -16.78
CA ILE A 223 15.31 1.68 -17.95
C ILE A 223 15.71 2.41 -19.23
N ARG A 224 16.12 1.66 -20.26
CA ARG A 224 16.44 2.15 -21.60
C ARG A 224 15.17 2.50 -22.36
N THR A 225 14.75 3.77 -22.32
CA THR A 225 13.52 4.22 -23.01
C THR A 225 13.64 4.20 -24.54
N ASP A 226 14.86 4.11 -25.07
CA ASP A 226 15.18 3.90 -26.48
C ASP A 226 15.10 2.42 -26.93
N LEU A 227 14.97 1.48 -25.98
CA LEU A 227 14.77 0.05 -26.23
C LEU A 227 13.41 -0.46 -25.71
N LEU A 228 12.56 0.43 -25.19
CA LEU A 228 11.22 0.10 -24.70
C LEU A 228 10.30 -0.24 -25.88
N LYS A 229 9.62 -1.39 -25.80
CA LYS A 229 8.67 -1.88 -26.81
C LYS A 229 7.56 -2.68 -26.14
N GLU A 230 6.49 -2.94 -26.88
CA GLU A 230 5.42 -3.83 -26.47
C GLU A 230 5.90 -5.29 -26.33
N GLY A 231 5.52 -5.95 -25.23
CA GLY A 231 5.80 -7.36 -24.97
C GLY A 231 7.26 -7.75 -24.72
N GLU A 232 8.23 -6.82 -24.78
CA GLU A 232 9.63 -7.07 -24.43
C GLU A 232 9.92 -6.62 -22.99
N VAL A 233 10.79 -7.34 -22.26
CA VAL A 233 11.16 -6.99 -20.87
C VAL A 233 12.05 -5.74 -20.87
N PRO A 234 11.71 -4.65 -20.16
CA PRO A 234 12.43 -3.38 -20.24
C PRO A 234 13.89 -3.49 -19.75
N VAL A 235 14.84 -3.18 -20.64
CA VAL A 235 16.28 -3.27 -20.35
C VAL A 235 16.69 -2.23 -19.29
N PRO A 236 17.34 -2.63 -18.18
CA PRO A 236 17.82 -1.69 -17.15
C PRO A 236 18.78 -0.62 -17.69
N TYR A 237 18.72 0.57 -17.12
CA TYR A 237 19.68 1.65 -17.36
C TYR A 237 20.22 2.18 -16.04
N PRO A 238 21.55 2.36 -15.88
CA PRO A 238 22.63 2.03 -16.83
C PRO A 238 22.87 0.52 -16.96
N SER A 239 23.71 0.08 -17.91
CA SER A 239 23.96 -1.35 -18.17
C SER A 239 24.88 -2.05 -17.17
N LYS A 240 25.39 -1.34 -16.16
CA LYS A 240 26.20 -1.85 -15.06
C LYS A 240 25.70 -1.24 -13.76
N PHE A 241 25.71 -2.00 -12.67
CA PHE A 241 25.39 -1.49 -11.34
C PHE A 241 26.19 -0.22 -11.02
N ARG A 242 25.51 0.80 -10.51
CA ARG A 242 26.10 1.96 -9.84
C ARG A 242 25.57 1.99 -8.42
N ASP A 243 26.44 1.77 -7.45
CA ASP A 243 26.06 1.82 -6.04
C ASP A 243 25.81 3.27 -5.58
N ALA A 244 24.91 3.43 -4.61
CA ALA A 244 24.78 4.65 -3.82
C ALA A 244 24.47 4.28 -2.38
N TRP A 245 25.04 5.05 -1.46
CA TRP A 245 24.92 4.81 -0.03
C TRP A 245 25.17 6.12 0.70
N ASP A 246 24.12 6.93 0.72
CA ASP A 246 24.00 8.29 1.23
C ASP A 246 22.63 8.43 1.92
N ASP A 247 22.15 9.65 2.16
CA ASP A 247 20.84 9.89 2.79
C ASP A 247 19.72 10.23 1.77
N ILE A 248 20.01 10.27 0.46
CA ILE A 248 19.05 10.65 -0.60
C ILE A 248 18.67 9.49 -1.53
N THR A 249 19.31 8.34 -1.40
CA THR A 249 19.03 7.11 -2.14
C THR A 249 18.62 5.94 -1.23
N VAL A 250 18.01 4.93 -1.84
CA VAL A 250 17.78 3.63 -1.21
C VAL A 250 19.11 2.91 -1.03
N LYS A 251 19.46 2.59 0.22
CA LYS A 251 20.61 1.74 0.55
C LYS A 251 20.34 0.30 0.14
N MET A 252 20.87 -0.09 -1.03
CA MET A 252 20.62 -1.39 -1.64
C MET A 252 21.30 -2.53 -0.86
N PRO A 253 20.67 -3.71 -0.75
CA PRO A 253 21.24 -4.85 -0.02
C PRO A 253 22.54 -5.39 -0.68
N CYS A 254 22.71 -5.17 -1.98
CA CYS A 254 23.89 -5.52 -2.76
C CYS A 254 24.98 -4.43 -2.82
N SER A 255 24.89 -3.37 -2.00
CA SER A 255 25.97 -2.38 -1.86
C SER A 255 27.20 -3.01 -1.18
N GLU A 256 28.40 -2.69 -1.66
CA GLU A 256 29.67 -3.05 -1.01
C GLU A 256 29.80 -2.43 0.40
N LYS A 257 29.01 -1.39 0.72
CA LYS A 257 28.97 -0.75 2.04
C LYS A 257 27.98 -1.42 3.00
N ASN A 258 27.25 -2.45 2.57
CA ASN A 258 26.36 -3.24 3.41
C ASN A 258 27.12 -4.24 4.30
N LEU A 259 28.02 -3.72 5.13
CA LEU A 259 28.93 -4.52 5.95
C LEU A 259 28.27 -4.97 7.27
N PHE A 260 28.45 -6.26 7.58
CA PHE A 260 28.05 -6.88 8.84
C PHE A 260 29.30 -7.17 9.71
N PRO A 261 29.20 -7.15 11.05
CA PRO A 261 30.25 -7.68 11.91
C PRO A 261 30.42 -9.18 11.65
N VAL A 262 31.62 -9.59 11.22
CA VAL A 262 31.88 -10.98 10.79
C VAL A 262 32.25 -11.86 11.97
N GLU A 263 31.48 -12.92 12.19
CA GLU A 263 31.97 -14.17 12.81
C GLU A 263 31.97 -15.36 11.82
N ASN A 264 31.31 -15.26 10.67
CA ASN A 264 31.39 -16.21 9.55
C ASN A 264 31.07 -15.51 8.21
N GLU A 265 31.56 -16.06 7.09
CA GLU A 265 31.22 -15.60 5.74
C GLU A 265 29.76 -15.96 5.37
N VAL A 266 28.87 -14.96 5.39
CA VAL A 266 27.45 -15.17 5.06
C VAL A 266 27.24 -15.21 3.54
N PHE A 267 27.60 -16.33 2.92
CA PHE A 267 27.06 -16.71 1.61
C PHE A 267 25.59 -17.13 1.76
N LEU A 268 24.71 -16.60 0.91
CA LEU A 268 23.29 -16.95 0.84
C LEU A 268 23.09 -18.37 0.28
N ARG A 269 23.40 -19.40 1.09
CA ARG A 269 23.19 -20.83 0.80
C ARG A 269 21.71 -21.24 0.93
N LEU A 270 20.85 -20.55 0.17
CA LEU A 270 19.39 -20.69 0.18
C LEU A 270 18.87 -21.90 -0.62
N ASN A 271 19.33 -23.10 -0.25
CA ASN A 271 18.66 -24.36 -0.62
C ASN A 271 17.63 -24.69 0.47
N ALA A 272 16.55 -23.91 0.55
CA ALA A 272 15.53 -24.06 1.59
C ALA A 272 14.58 -25.22 1.27
N VAL A 273 14.71 -26.33 2.02
CA VAL A 273 13.84 -27.52 1.92
C VAL A 273 12.75 -27.52 3.01
N SER A 274 12.70 -26.51 3.87
CA SER A 274 11.69 -26.37 4.92
C SER A 274 11.59 -24.94 5.45
N VAL A 275 10.52 -24.65 6.21
CA VAL A 275 10.31 -23.37 6.90
C VAL A 275 11.48 -23.02 7.83
N LEU A 276 12.03 -24.02 8.53
CA LEU A 276 13.18 -23.82 9.43
C LEU A 276 14.43 -23.36 8.67
N ILE A 277 14.74 -23.95 7.51
CA ILE A 277 15.91 -23.55 6.72
C ILE A 277 15.72 -22.13 6.16
N LEU A 278 14.49 -21.75 5.78
CA LEU A 278 14.18 -20.40 5.35
C LEU A 278 14.28 -19.37 6.51
N GLN A 279 13.81 -19.73 7.70
CA GLN A 279 13.97 -18.94 8.92
C GLN A 279 15.46 -18.75 9.27
N ASP A 280 16.23 -19.83 9.36
CA ASP A 280 17.66 -19.80 9.71
C ASP A 280 18.46 -18.97 8.70
N ALA A 281 18.15 -19.10 7.41
CA ALA A 281 18.77 -18.29 6.36
C ALA A 281 18.41 -16.79 6.49
N ILE A 282 17.15 -16.43 6.72
CA ILE A 282 16.75 -15.02 6.92
C ILE A 282 17.42 -14.43 8.18
N LEU A 283 17.60 -15.24 9.23
CA LEU A 283 18.22 -14.85 10.48
C LEU A 283 19.76 -14.80 10.42
N SER A 284 20.42 -15.49 9.49
CA SER A 284 21.89 -15.50 9.38
C SER A 284 22.48 -14.13 9.06
N TYR A 285 21.73 -13.26 8.37
CA TYR A 285 22.05 -11.84 8.13
C TYR A 285 21.17 -10.87 8.93
N ASN A 286 20.30 -11.37 9.82
CA ASN A 286 19.50 -10.58 10.77
C ASN A 286 19.74 -11.02 12.22
N THR A 287 20.99 -11.35 12.57
CA THR A 287 21.37 -11.96 13.86
C THR A 287 20.90 -11.18 15.10
N ALA A 288 20.90 -9.83 15.04
CA ALA A 288 20.38 -8.95 16.08
C ALA A 288 18.86 -9.12 16.36
N HIS A 289 18.14 -9.78 15.45
CA HIS A 289 16.70 -10.06 15.51
C HIS A 289 16.36 -11.54 15.72
N ALA A 290 17.35 -12.45 15.75
CA ALA A 290 17.14 -13.90 15.85
C ALA A 290 16.43 -14.39 17.13
N LYS A 291 16.32 -13.54 18.16
CA LYS A 291 15.54 -13.80 19.39
C LYS A 291 14.23 -12.99 19.47
N ARG A 292 13.80 -12.37 18.37
CA ARG A 292 12.67 -11.41 18.33
C ARG A 292 11.75 -11.59 17.13
N TRP A 293 12.26 -12.08 16.00
CA TRP A 293 11.44 -12.38 14.84
C TRP A 293 10.83 -13.77 14.98
N ASP A 294 9.51 -13.81 14.83
CA ASP A 294 8.70 -15.02 14.87
C ASP A 294 8.28 -15.39 13.45
N PHE A 295 8.18 -16.69 13.18
CA PHE A 295 7.87 -17.28 11.88
C PHE A 295 6.62 -18.19 11.94
N THR A 296 5.84 -18.13 13.04
CA THR A 296 4.63 -18.93 13.26
C THR A 296 3.64 -18.88 12.10
N ALA A 297 3.38 -17.73 11.47
CA ALA A 297 2.43 -17.61 10.35
C ALA A 297 2.95 -18.33 9.10
N LEU A 298 4.26 -18.35 8.88
CA LEU A 298 4.89 -19.06 7.77
C LEU A 298 4.88 -20.58 8.00
N ASN A 299 4.98 -21.02 9.26
CA ASN A 299 4.79 -22.42 9.63
C ASN A 299 3.33 -22.85 9.44
N VAL A 300 2.36 -22.11 9.99
CA VAL A 300 0.92 -22.38 9.86
C VAL A 300 0.48 -22.36 8.39
N LEU A 301 1.05 -21.49 7.55
CA LEU A 301 0.81 -21.53 6.10
C LEU A 301 1.19 -22.88 5.48
N CYS A 302 2.31 -23.47 5.91
CA CYS A 302 2.84 -24.71 5.35
C CYS A 302 2.30 -25.99 6.00
N THR A 303 1.63 -25.91 7.16
CA THR A 303 0.98 -27.07 7.81
C THR A 303 -0.53 -27.09 7.61
N ASP A 304 -1.17 -25.92 7.69
CA ASP A 304 -2.63 -25.79 7.80
C ASP A 304 -3.22 -24.94 6.66
N GLY A 305 -2.39 -24.10 6.02
CA GLY A 305 -2.82 -23.10 5.05
C GLY A 305 -2.82 -23.55 3.59
N LEU A 306 -1.98 -24.51 3.21
CA LEU A 306 -1.73 -24.95 1.83
C LEU A 306 -1.83 -26.46 1.70
N GLU A 307 -2.18 -26.96 0.51
CA GLU A 307 -2.11 -28.40 0.23
C GLU A 307 -0.65 -28.88 0.15
N HIS A 308 -0.40 -30.16 0.45
CA HIS A 308 0.96 -30.73 0.45
C HIS A 308 1.69 -30.56 -0.90
N SER A 309 0.94 -30.63 -2.01
CA SER A 309 1.38 -30.32 -3.38
C SER A 309 1.81 -28.86 -3.57
N GLU A 310 1.07 -27.92 -2.99
CA GLU A 310 1.38 -26.48 -3.01
C GLU A 310 2.61 -26.17 -2.16
N VAL A 311 2.74 -26.80 -0.99
CA VAL A 311 3.91 -26.68 -0.12
C VAL A 311 5.17 -27.20 -0.82
N GLN A 312 5.08 -28.36 -1.49
CA GLN A 312 6.20 -28.89 -2.28
C GLN A 312 6.58 -27.92 -3.42
N TYR A 313 5.59 -27.40 -4.17
CA TYR A 313 5.82 -26.41 -5.24
C TYR A 313 6.38 -25.07 -4.72
N LEU A 314 6.02 -24.67 -3.49
CA LEU A 314 6.55 -23.48 -2.82
C LEU A 314 8.06 -23.61 -2.58
N PHE A 315 8.53 -24.74 -2.04
CA PHE A 315 9.94 -24.97 -1.75
C PHE A 315 10.77 -25.40 -2.96
N ASP A 316 10.23 -26.18 -3.90
CA ASP A 316 10.96 -26.65 -5.08
C ASP A 316 11.05 -25.62 -6.21
N VAL A 317 10.05 -24.72 -6.33
CA VAL A 317 9.93 -23.82 -7.49
C VAL A 317 9.84 -22.34 -7.07
N ILE A 318 8.83 -21.95 -6.29
CA ILE A 318 8.56 -20.52 -6.04
C ILE A 318 9.72 -19.87 -5.28
N LEU A 319 10.14 -20.44 -4.14
CA LEU A 319 11.21 -19.87 -3.32
C LEU A 319 12.57 -19.87 -4.05
N PRO A 320 13.04 -20.95 -4.71
CA PRO A 320 14.28 -20.92 -5.49
C PRO A 320 14.30 -19.86 -6.60
N GLU A 321 13.19 -19.64 -7.33
CA GLU A 321 13.14 -18.56 -8.32
C GLU A 321 13.07 -17.16 -7.68
N MET A 322 12.36 -16.99 -6.56
CA MET A 322 12.40 -15.75 -5.79
C MET A 322 13.83 -15.44 -5.30
N VAL A 323 14.61 -16.44 -4.89
CA VAL A 323 16.02 -16.28 -4.48
C VAL A 323 16.90 -15.87 -5.67
N LYS A 324 16.78 -16.54 -6.82
CA LYS A 324 17.49 -16.16 -8.06
C LYS A 324 17.17 -14.72 -8.49
N LEU A 325 15.90 -14.32 -8.37
CA LEU A 325 15.41 -12.99 -8.66
C LEU A 325 15.97 -11.95 -7.67
N ALA A 326 15.95 -12.22 -6.36
CA ALA A 326 16.50 -11.34 -5.33
C ALA A 326 18.02 -11.13 -5.49
N LEU A 327 18.76 -12.23 -5.71
CA LEU A 327 20.21 -12.22 -5.99
C LEU A 327 20.58 -11.49 -7.30
N SER A 328 19.62 -11.30 -8.20
CA SER A 328 19.81 -10.56 -9.46
C SER A 328 19.70 -9.03 -9.31
N ALA A 329 19.51 -8.51 -8.09
CA ALA A 329 19.45 -7.07 -7.79
C ALA A 329 20.51 -6.20 -8.49
N PRO A 330 21.83 -6.49 -8.44
CA PRO A 330 22.83 -5.65 -9.12
C PRO A 330 22.80 -5.75 -10.67
N LYS A 331 22.04 -6.71 -11.25
CA LYS A 331 21.83 -6.85 -12.70
C LYS A 331 20.54 -6.18 -13.18
N ILE A 332 19.52 -6.13 -12.32
CA ILE A 332 18.16 -5.65 -12.64
C ILE A 332 17.97 -4.19 -12.17
N CYS A 333 18.36 -3.89 -10.93
CA CYS A 333 18.26 -2.57 -10.30
C CYS A 333 19.62 -1.84 -10.38
N THR A 334 20.03 -1.49 -11.61
CA THR A 334 21.38 -0.99 -11.90
C THR A 334 21.63 0.48 -11.57
N GLN A 335 20.58 1.27 -11.36
CA GLN A 335 20.65 2.69 -11.00
C GLN A 335 20.24 2.92 -9.54
N PRO A 336 20.88 3.85 -8.81
CA PRO A 336 20.41 4.30 -7.51
C PRO A 336 18.94 4.75 -7.56
N ILE A 337 18.13 4.17 -6.67
CA ILE A 337 16.73 4.53 -6.50
C ILE A 337 16.69 5.76 -5.59
N PRO A 338 16.14 6.91 -6.02
CA PRO A 338 16.04 8.10 -5.18
C PRO A 338 14.97 7.90 -4.10
N LEU A 339 15.18 8.51 -2.93
CA LEU A 339 14.13 8.66 -1.93
C LEU A 339 13.21 9.82 -2.32
N LEU A 340 11.90 9.57 -2.33
CA LEU A 340 10.86 10.59 -2.48
C LEU A 340 10.59 11.20 -1.10
N LYS A 341 11.49 12.09 -0.66
CA LYS A 341 11.40 12.83 0.62
C LYS A 341 10.23 13.83 0.64
N GLN A 342 9.87 14.28 1.83
CA GLN A 342 8.86 15.34 2.00
C GLN A 342 9.20 16.63 1.23
N ASN A 343 8.17 17.32 0.75
CA ASN A 343 8.22 18.53 -0.08
C ASN A 343 8.80 18.34 -1.50
N MET A 344 9.09 17.10 -1.92
CA MET A 344 9.53 16.82 -3.28
C MET A 344 8.35 16.65 -4.25
N ASN A 345 8.40 17.35 -5.38
CA ASN A 345 7.60 17.04 -6.56
C ASN A 345 8.46 16.24 -7.53
N GLN A 346 8.46 14.90 -7.41
CA GLN A 346 9.33 14.02 -8.19
C GLN A 346 8.63 12.72 -8.58
N SER A 347 8.87 12.28 -9.81
CA SER A 347 8.43 11.00 -10.38
C SER A 347 9.59 10.00 -10.50
N LEU A 348 9.27 8.72 -10.32
CA LEU A 348 10.17 7.58 -10.48
C LEU A 348 9.48 6.53 -11.35
N THR A 349 10.02 6.22 -12.52
CA THR A 349 9.55 5.12 -13.39
C THR A 349 10.56 3.98 -13.45
N MET A 350 10.08 2.77 -13.22
CA MET A 350 10.87 1.54 -13.16
C MET A 350 10.05 0.36 -13.72
N SER A 351 10.70 -0.73 -14.11
CA SER A 351 9.99 -1.90 -14.66
C SER A 351 9.34 -2.75 -13.56
N GLN A 352 8.28 -3.47 -13.92
CA GLN A 352 7.68 -4.46 -13.04
C GLN A 352 8.70 -5.56 -12.63
N GLU A 353 9.68 -5.89 -13.50
CA GLU A 353 10.79 -6.80 -13.11
C GLU A 353 11.69 -6.20 -12.02
N GLN A 354 12.02 -4.90 -12.11
CA GLN A 354 12.75 -4.20 -11.04
C GLN A 354 11.97 -4.22 -9.72
N ILE A 355 10.64 -4.05 -9.78
CA ILE A 355 9.77 -4.11 -8.61
C ILE A 355 9.71 -5.52 -8.03
N ALA A 356 9.56 -6.55 -8.86
CA ALA A 356 9.60 -7.95 -8.44
C ALA A 356 10.94 -8.32 -7.77
N CYS A 357 12.06 -7.83 -8.29
CA CYS A 357 13.39 -8.00 -7.70
C CYS A 357 13.51 -7.35 -6.31
N LEU A 358 12.96 -6.14 -6.14
CA LEU A 358 12.95 -5.43 -4.85
C LEU A 358 12.00 -6.08 -3.85
N LEU A 359 10.84 -6.55 -4.28
CA LEU A 359 9.88 -7.23 -3.40
C LEU A 359 10.34 -8.63 -2.99
N ALA A 360 11.10 -9.35 -3.83
CA ALA A 360 11.77 -10.57 -3.40
C ALA A 360 12.83 -10.28 -2.32
N ASN A 361 13.60 -9.20 -2.46
CA ASN A 361 14.52 -8.72 -1.42
C ASN A 361 13.80 -8.30 -0.12
N ALA A 362 12.59 -7.75 -0.22
CA ALA A 362 11.72 -7.41 0.91
C ALA A 362 11.18 -8.66 1.64
N PHE A 363 10.76 -9.68 0.87
CA PHE A 363 10.32 -10.98 1.40
C PHE A 363 11.43 -11.67 2.21
N PHE A 364 12.65 -11.71 1.69
CA PHE A 364 13.81 -12.25 2.41
C PHE A 364 14.42 -11.26 3.43
N CYS A 365 13.75 -10.14 3.75
CA CYS A 365 14.14 -9.17 4.77
C CYS A 365 15.58 -8.63 4.64
N THR A 366 16.04 -8.41 3.41
CA THR A 366 17.45 -8.06 3.11
C THR A 366 17.77 -6.57 3.24
N PHE A 367 16.77 -5.66 3.18
CA PHE A 367 17.05 -4.22 3.11
C PHE A 367 17.69 -3.72 4.41
N PRO A 368 18.93 -3.20 4.36
CA PRO A 368 19.67 -2.81 5.56
C PRO A 368 19.11 -1.55 6.20
N ARG A 369 19.37 -1.38 7.50
CA ARG A 369 18.94 -0.22 8.32
C ARG A 369 17.41 -0.06 8.51
N ARG A 370 16.57 -0.84 7.83
CA ARG A 370 15.09 -0.77 7.92
C ARG A 370 14.46 -1.46 9.13
N ASN A 371 15.22 -2.25 9.88
CA ASN A 371 14.69 -3.15 10.93
C ASN A 371 14.68 -2.53 12.35
N SER A 372 14.81 -1.20 12.49
CA SER A 372 14.91 -0.52 13.79
C SER A 372 14.07 0.75 13.89
N ARG A 373 13.30 0.87 14.99
CA ARG A 373 12.54 2.09 15.36
C ARG A 373 13.43 3.33 15.62
N LYS A 374 14.75 3.17 15.76
CA LYS A 374 15.74 4.26 15.92
C LYS A 374 16.64 4.42 14.68
N SER A 375 16.14 4.07 13.49
CA SER A 375 16.88 4.17 12.24
C SER A 375 16.77 5.56 11.59
N GLU A 376 17.65 5.83 10.64
CA GLU A 376 17.56 6.95 9.69
C GLU A 376 16.26 6.90 8.86
N TYR A 377 15.69 5.71 8.64
CA TYR A 377 14.42 5.49 7.95
C TYR A 377 13.19 5.52 8.89
N SER A 378 13.29 6.16 10.06
CA SER A 378 12.20 6.22 11.05
C SER A 378 10.96 7.02 10.59
N ASN A 379 11.09 7.89 9.57
CA ASN A 379 9.96 8.57 8.92
C ASN A 379 9.50 7.86 7.61
N TYR A 380 9.93 6.61 7.38
CA TYR A 380 9.53 5.79 6.24
C TYR A 380 8.73 4.56 6.69
N PRO A 381 7.86 3.98 5.83
CA PRO A 381 7.19 2.74 6.15
C PRO A 381 8.14 1.54 6.25
N GLU A 382 7.67 0.47 6.87
CA GLU A 382 8.39 -0.81 6.95
C GLU A 382 8.35 -1.54 5.59
N ILE A 383 9.51 -1.92 5.06
CA ILE A 383 9.60 -2.65 3.77
C ILE A 383 9.87 -4.16 3.95
N ASN A 384 10.66 -4.58 4.95
CA ASN A 384 11.00 -6.00 5.13
C ASN A 384 9.83 -6.79 5.73
N PHE A 385 9.57 -7.99 5.22
CA PHE A 385 8.33 -8.74 5.46
C PHE A 385 8.27 -9.55 6.76
N TYR A 386 9.23 -9.41 7.68
CA TYR A 386 9.31 -10.22 8.91
C TYR A 386 8.00 -10.23 9.73
N ARG A 387 7.23 -9.13 9.70
CA ARG A 387 5.93 -9.00 10.37
C ARG A 387 4.75 -9.68 9.68
N LEU A 388 4.93 -10.22 8.48
CA LEU A 388 4.01 -11.18 7.87
C LEU A 388 4.19 -12.60 8.42
N PHE A 389 5.36 -12.90 8.99
CA PHE A 389 5.70 -14.22 9.50
C PHE A 389 5.37 -14.40 10.99
N GLU A 390 5.24 -13.31 11.77
CA GLU A 390 4.90 -13.34 13.21
C GLU A 390 3.42 -13.71 13.48
N GLY A 391 3.16 -14.52 14.52
CA GLY A 391 1.84 -14.86 15.06
C GLY A 391 1.03 -15.89 14.25
N SER A 392 -0.16 -16.24 14.73
CA SER A 392 -1.05 -17.27 14.14
C SER A 392 -2.33 -16.70 13.49
N SER A 393 -2.38 -15.39 13.23
CA SER A 393 -3.58 -14.72 12.71
C SER A 393 -3.96 -15.23 11.30
N PRO A 394 -5.20 -15.73 11.08
CA PRO A 394 -5.65 -16.21 9.76
C PRO A 394 -5.49 -15.18 8.64
N ARG A 395 -5.61 -13.88 8.97
CA ARG A 395 -5.33 -12.76 8.06
C ARG A 395 -3.98 -12.92 7.34
N LYS A 396 -2.93 -13.33 8.07
CA LYS A 396 -1.57 -13.42 7.52
C LYS A 396 -1.41 -14.60 6.57
N ILE A 397 -2.12 -15.69 6.79
CA ILE A 397 -2.14 -16.85 5.89
C ILE A 397 -2.71 -16.43 4.52
N GLU A 398 -3.81 -15.67 4.52
CA GLU A 398 -4.44 -15.14 3.30
C GLU A 398 -3.59 -14.06 2.62
N LYS A 399 -2.91 -13.20 3.39
CA LYS A 399 -1.88 -12.29 2.84
C LYS A 399 -0.77 -13.04 2.12
N LEU A 400 -0.21 -14.07 2.76
CA LEU A 400 0.89 -14.84 2.21
C LEU A 400 0.45 -15.59 0.94
N LYS A 401 -0.76 -16.17 0.90
CA LYS A 401 -1.35 -16.74 -0.35
C LYS A 401 -1.39 -15.71 -1.48
N THR A 402 -1.90 -14.51 -1.19
CA THR A 402 -2.02 -13.43 -2.19
C THR A 402 -0.66 -12.99 -2.72
N LEU A 403 0.35 -12.82 -1.84
CA LEU A 403 1.71 -12.45 -2.22
C LEU A 403 2.43 -13.58 -2.98
N LEU A 404 2.20 -14.84 -2.61
CA LEU A 404 2.75 -16.01 -3.31
C LEU A 404 2.12 -16.20 -4.69
N CYS A 405 0.86 -15.82 -4.90
CA CYS A 405 0.25 -15.75 -6.24
C CYS A 405 1.02 -14.78 -7.15
N TYR A 406 1.32 -13.57 -6.65
CA TYR A 406 2.15 -12.59 -7.34
C TYR A 406 3.57 -13.13 -7.62
N PHE A 407 4.28 -13.63 -6.59
CA PHE A 407 5.64 -14.13 -6.77
C PHE A 407 5.69 -15.29 -7.76
N ARG A 408 4.78 -16.26 -7.67
CA ARG A 408 4.62 -17.36 -8.65
C ARG A 408 4.45 -16.81 -10.06
N ARG A 409 3.64 -15.77 -10.26
CA ARG A 409 3.44 -15.17 -11.58
C ARG A 409 4.70 -14.52 -12.13
N VAL A 410 5.34 -13.61 -11.40
CA VAL A 410 6.48 -12.83 -11.90
C VAL A 410 7.77 -13.64 -12.05
N THR A 411 7.90 -14.78 -11.36
CA THR A 411 8.99 -15.74 -11.60
C THR A 411 8.70 -16.70 -12.77
N THR A 412 7.46 -17.13 -12.95
CA THR A 412 7.07 -18.00 -14.08
C THR A 412 7.10 -17.25 -15.41
N SER A 413 6.69 -15.98 -15.43
CA SER A 413 6.71 -15.11 -16.60
C SER A 413 7.10 -13.70 -16.19
N LYS A 414 8.24 -13.23 -16.69
CA LYS A 414 8.75 -11.88 -16.39
C LYS A 414 7.74 -10.82 -16.86
N PRO A 415 7.32 -9.89 -15.98
CA PRO A 415 6.40 -8.83 -16.37
C PRO A 415 7.14 -7.78 -17.22
N THR A 416 6.49 -7.34 -18.30
CA THR A 416 7.08 -6.48 -19.35
C THR A 416 6.77 -4.99 -19.14
N GLY A 417 5.93 -4.65 -18.18
CA GLY A 417 5.42 -3.30 -18.01
C GLY A 417 6.29 -2.38 -17.16
N LEU A 418 5.83 -1.13 -17.09
CA LEU A 418 6.40 -0.07 -16.27
C LEU A 418 5.41 0.37 -15.19
N VAL A 419 5.93 0.84 -14.06
CA VAL A 419 5.15 1.54 -13.03
C VAL A 419 5.82 2.88 -12.74
N THR A 420 5.01 3.93 -12.58
CA THR A 420 5.45 5.27 -12.21
C THR A 420 4.92 5.65 -10.84
N PHE A 421 5.81 6.09 -9.95
CA PHE A 421 5.49 6.59 -8.62
C PHE A 421 5.81 8.08 -8.58
N THR A 422 4.82 8.92 -8.32
CA THR A 422 4.94 10.38 -8.32
C THR A 422 4.53 10.92 -6.96
N ARG A 423 5.48 11.49 -6.22
CA ARG A 423 5.16 12.33 -5.06
C ARG A 423 4.76 13.71 -5.57
N GLN A 424 3.57 14.16 -5.21
CA GLN A 424 3.06 15.51 -5.49
C GLN A 424 2.91 16.26 -4.17
N SER A 425 3.37 17.51 -4.13
CA SER A 425 3.37 18.38 -2.94
C SER A 425 2.97 19.79 -3.33
N LEU A 426 1.86 20.30 -2.78
CA LEU A 426 1.32 21.60 -3.16
C LEU A 426 1.76 22.71 -2.20
N ASN A 427 2.32 23.79 -2.75
CA ASN A 427 2.73 24.98 -2.00
C ASN A 427 1.61 26.02 -1.85
N SER A 428 0.49 25.85 -2.57
CA SER A 428 -0.64 26.79 -2.59
C SER A 428 -1.94 26.05 -2.88
N PHE A 429 -3.01 26.42 -2.18
CA PHE A 429 -4.34 25.83 -2.31
C PHE A 429 -5.36 26.88 -2.76
N SER A 430 -6.50 26.42 -3.29
CA SER A 430 -7.64 27.27 -3.57
C SER A 430 -8.17 27.94 -2.29
N LYS A 431 -8.68 29.15 -2.43
CA LYS A 431 -9.38 29.87 -1.36
C LYS A 431 -10.84 29.43 -1.33
N TRP A 432 -11.08 28.30 -0.67
CA TRP A 432 -12.35 27.57 -0.65
C TRP A 432 -13.57 28.48 -0.53
N GLU A 433 -13.62 29.37 0.47
CA GLU A 433 -14.72 30.31 0.74
C GLU A 433 -15.05 31.30 -0.39
N SER A 434 -14.12 31.47 -1.34
CA SER A 434 -14.26 32.36 -2.50
C SER A 434 -14.38 31.62 -3.83
N SER A 435 -14.43 30.28 -3.82
CA SER A 435 -14.54 29.52 -5.06
C SER A 435 -15.91 29.69 -5.73
N ALA A 436 -15.87 30.11 -6.99
CA ALA A 436 -17.03 30.19 -7.89
C ALA A 436 -17.28 28.87 -8.65
N THR A 437 -16.49 27.82 -8.39
CA THR A 437 -16.59 26.52 -9.06
C THR A 437 -17.93 25.86 -8.75
N GLN A 438 -18.66 25.44 -9.78
CA GLN A 438 -19.88 24.63 -9.67
C GLN A 438 -19.53 23.16 -9.43
N LEU A 439 -20.40 22.41 -8.75
CA LEU A 439 -20.17 20.98 -8.51
C LEU A 439 -20.20 20.17 -9.82
N THR A 440 -19.32 19.18 -9.91
CA THR A 440 -19.23 18.25 -11.04
C THR A 440 -20.22 17.09 -10.92
N ARG A 441 -20.27 16.20 -11.94
CA ARG A 441 -21.24 15.10 -11.97
C ARG A 441 -20.89 14.03 -10.93
N LEU A 442 -21.92 13.51 -10.28
CA LEU A 442 -21.83 12.39 -9.34
C LEU A 442 -22.52 11.15 -9.95
N HIS A 443 -21.83 10.01 -9.90
CA HIS A 443 -22.42 8.68 -9.86
C HIS A 443 -22.25 8.16 -8.42
N ILE A 444 -23.28 7.58 -7.82
CA ILE A 444 -23.17 6.98 -6.48
C ILE A 444 -23.92 5.65 -6.41
N THR A 445 -23.29 4.66 -5.79
CA THR A 445 -23.74 3.26 -5.76
C THR A 445 -23.41 2.61 -4.43
N TYR A 446 -24.28 1.72 -3.94
CA TYR A 446 -23.97 0.86 -2.81
C TYR A 446 -23.38 -0.50 -3.24
N GLU A 447 -23.44 -0.85 -4.52
CA GLU A 447 -22.81 -2.04 -5.08
C GLU A 447 -21.52 -1.72 -5.83
N GLY A 448 -20.59 -2.68 -5.86
CA GLY A 448 -19.30 -2.57 -6.53
C GLY A 448 -18.17 -2.02 -5.66
N THR A 449 -16.98 -1.93 -6.26
CA THR A 449 -15.74 -1.48 -5.62
C THR A 449 -14.94 -0.52 -6.51
N ILE A 450 -13.95 0.14 -5.90
CA ILE A 450 -13.10 1.15 -6.54
C ILE A 450 -12.20 0.52 -7.61
N GLU A 451 -11.66 -0.67 -7.35
CA GLU A 451 -10.77 -1.39 -8.26
C GLU A 451 -11.49 -1.95 -9.49
N ASP A 452 -12.62 -2.64 -9.30
CA ASP A 452 -13.36 -3.29 -10.39
C ASP A 452 -14.15 -2.27 -11.25
N GLN A 453 -15.16 -1.60 -10.66
CA GLN A 453 -16.05 -0.71 -11.43
C GLN A 453 -15.40 0.65 -11.73
N GLY A 454 -14.36 1.02 -10.98
CA GLY A 454 -13.54 2.21 -11.21
C GLY A 454 -12.41 2.03 -12.23
N TYR A 455 -12.34 0.93 -13.01
CA TYR A 455 -11.30 0.74 -14.03
C TYR A 455 -11.16 1.96 -14.97
N GLY A 456 -9.93 2.41 -15.20
CA GLY A 456 -9.62 3.62 -15.97
C GLY A 456 -9.93 4.95 -15.27
N MET A 457 -10.55 4.96 -14.08
CA MET A 457 -10.67 6.17 -13.25
C MET A 457 -9.40 6.42 -12.43
N LEU A 458 -9.30 7.61 -11.82
CA LEU A 458 -8.37 7.82 -10.71
C LEU A 458 -8.94 7.15 -9.47
N GLN A 459 -8.31 6.08 -9.02
CA GLN A 459 -8.78 5.24 -7.93
C GLN A 459 -8.16 5.70 -6.60
N VAL A 460 -8.98 5.95 -5.59
CA VAL A 460 -8.50 6.45 -4.29
C VAL A 460 -8.11 5.30 -3.36
N ASP A 461 -6.89 5.36 -2.87
CA ASP A 461 -6.38 4.55 -1.76
C ASP A 461 -6.55 5.32 -0.44
N PHE A 462 -7.29 4.73 0.51
CA PHE A 462 -7.65 5.33 1.80
C PHE A 462 -6.48 5.22 2.80
N ALA A 463 -5.38 5.81 2.41
CA ALA A 463 -4.05 5.50 2.90
C ALA A 463 -3.80 5.85 4.38
N ASN A 464 -2.75 5.27 4.92
CA ASN A 464 -2.01 5.83 6.03
C ASN A 464 -0.98 6.84 5.50
N ARG A 465 -0.59 7.84 6.30
CA ARG A 465 0.52 8.74 5.92
C ARG A 465 1.83 7.96 5.67
N MET A 466 1.98 6.80 6.31
CA MET A 466 2.96 5.76 5.99
C MET A 466 2.37 4.79 4.95
N VAL A 467 2.43 5.16 3.67
CA VAL A 467 1.73 4.49 2.55
C VAL A 467 1.79 2.95 2.57
N GLY A 468 0.68 2.30 2.27
CA GLY A 468 0.47 0.86 2.44
C GLY A 468 0.25 0.43 3.89
N GLY A 469 0.05 1.38 4.81
CA GLY A 469 -0.33 1.17 6.21
C GLY A 469 0.31 -0.03 6.90
N GLY A 470 -0.55 -0.94 7.35
CA GLY A 470 -0.20 -2.20 8.00
C GLY A 470 0.00 -3.38 7.05
N VAL A 471 0.29 -3.18 5.75
CA VAL A 471 0.33 -4.27 4.76
C VAL A 471 1.36 -5.33 5.12
N THR A 472 2.54 -4.94 5.61
CA THR A 472 3.59 -5.86 6.12
C THR A 472 3.26 -6.49 7.48
N GLY A 473 2.16 -6.11 8.13
CA GLY A 473 1.75 -6.57 9.47
C GLY A 473 0.30 -7.07 9.53
N LEU A 474 -0.49 -6.54 10.48
CA LEU A 474 -1.87 -7.01 10.78
C LEU A 474 -3.01 -6.26 10.05
N GLY A 475 -2.73 -5.12 9.43
CA GLY A 475 -3.75 -4.32 8.74
C GLY A 475 -4.30 -5.06 7.52
N LEU A 476 -5.62 -5.06 7.33
CA LEU A 476 -6.30 -5.75 6.22
C LEU A 476 -7.61 -5.03 5.85
N VAL A 477 -7.56 -3.70 5.82
CA VAL A 477 -8.65 -2.83 5.32
C VAL A 477 -8.32 -2.37 3.89
N GLN A 478 -9.05 -1.39 3.35
CA GLN A 478 -9.01 -1.02 1.92
C GLN A 478 -7.58 -0.77 1.38
N GLU A 479 -6.74 0.00 2.07
CA GLU A 479 -5.33 0.24 1.71
C GLU A 479 -4.53 -1.07 1.62
N GLU A 480 -4.52 -1.89 2.68
CA GLU A 480 -3.72 -3.10 2.69
C GLU A 480 -4.24 -4.16 1.71
N ILE A 481 -5.56 -4.30 1.58
CA ILE A 481 -6.19 -5.16 0.57
C ILE A 481 -5.71 -4.74 -0.82
N ARG A 482 -5.71 -3.44 -1.13
CA ARG A 482 -5.28 -2.95 -2.44
C ARG A 482 -3.80 -3.20 -2.69
N PHE A 483 -2.96 -2.96 -1.69
CA PHE A 483 -1.52 -3.29 -1.75
C PHE A 483 -1.25 -4.80 -1.83
N LEU A 484 -2.18 -5.68 -1.46
CA LEU A 484 -2.04 -7.14 -1.62
C LEU A 484 -2.48 -7.63 -3.00
N ILE A 485 -3.57 -7.10 -3.56
CA ILE A 485 -4.02 -7.51 -4.90
C ILE A 485 -3.20 -6.83 -6.02
N ASN A 486 -2.61 -5.66 -5.76
CA ASN A 486 -1.59 -5.01 -6.59
C ASN A 486 -0.23 -4.91 -5.85
N PRO A 487 0.54 -6.00 -5.62
CA PRO A 487 1.77 -5.98 -4.80
C PRO A 487 2.85 -4.98 -5.21
N GLU A 488 2.85 -4.56 -6.47
CA GLU A 488 3.75 -3.52 -6.98
C GLU A 488 3.61 -2.19 -6.22
N LEU A 489 2.47 -1.92 -5.57
CA LEU A 489 2.29 -0.79 -4.65
C LEU A 489 3.20 -0.87 -3.41
N ILE A 490 3.50 -2.08 -2.91
CA ILE A 490 4.29 -2.30 -1.68
C ILE A 490 5.70 -1.71 -1.81
N VAL A 491 6.27 -1.66 -3.03
CA VAL A 491 7.62 -1.12 -3.22
C VAL A 491 7.70 0.39 -2.95
N SER A 492 6.59 1.12 -2.97
CA SER A 492 6.55 2.53 -2.57
C SER A 492 7.09 2.74 -1.15
N ARG A 493 6.89 1.77 -0.26
CA ARG A 493 7.40 1.76 1.13
C ARG A 493 8.93 1.77 1.21
N LEU A 494 9.62 1.33 0.15
CA LEU A 494 11.08 1.36 0.09
C LEU A 494 11.62 2.79 0.00
N PHE A 495 10.95 3.69 -0.74
CA PHE A 495 11.50 5.00 -1.11
C PHE A 495 10.59 6.21 -0.80
N THR A 496 9.33 6.02 -0.41
CA THR A 496 8.41 7.13 -0.08
C THR A 496 8.46 7.46 1.40
N GLU A 497 8.84 8.69 1.74
CA GLU A 497 8.76 9.23 3.10
C GLU A 497 7.30 9.49 3.51
N ALA A 498 6.99 9.49 4.81
CA ALA A 498 5.64 9.78 5.30
C ALA A 498 5.03 11.04 4.68
N LEU A 499 3.79 10.96 4.22
CA LEU A 499 3.07 12.09 3.64
C LEU A 499 2.82 13.18 4.69
N ASP A 500 3.03 14.44 4.31
CA ASP A 500 2.56 15.61 5.03
C ASP A 500 1.17 16.07 4.52
N HIS A 501 0.54 17.04 5.19
CA HIS A 501 -0.84 17.47 4.93
C HIS A 501 -1.07 18.02 3.52
N ASN A 502 -0.03 18.52 2.85
CA ASN A 502 -0.08 19.08 1.50
C ASN A 502 0.40 18.12 0.40
N GLU A 503 0.58 16.83 0.70
CA GLU A 503 1.20 15.85 -0.21
C GLU A 503 0.29 14.67 -0.56
N CYS A 504 0.57 14.01 -1.69
CA CYS A 504 0.05 12.68 -2.00
C CYS A 504 1.10 11.84 -2.74
N LEU A 505 0.86 10.52 -2.82
CA LEU A 505 1.58 9.62 -3.73
C LEU A 505 0.61 9.13 -4.80
N ILE A 506 0.93 9.43 -6.06
CA ILE A 506 0.23 8.90 -7.24
C ILE A 506 1.04 7.73 -7.78
N ILE A 507 0.38 6.61 -8.10
CA ILE A 507 1.00 5.45 -8.71
C ILE A 507 0.24 5.11 -9.99
N THR A 508 0.93 5.03 -11.12
CA THR A 508 0.34 4.67 -12.42
C THR A 508 1.01 3.42 -12.98
N GLY A 509 0.20 2.43 -13.33
CA GLY A 509 0.64 1.26 -14.10
C GLY A 509 0.69 -0.07 -13.37
N THR A 510 0.35 -0.11 -12.08
CA THR A 510 0.38 -1.35 -11.29
C THR A 510 -0.64 -2.37 -11.79
N GLU A 511 -0.22 -3.63 -11.86
CA GLU A 511 -1.09 -4.75 -12.22
C GLU A 511 -1.74 -5.39 -11.00
N GLN A 512 -2.98 -5.83 -11.16
CA GLN A 512 -3.70 -6.67 -10.22
C GLN A 512 -3.40 -8.14 -10.52
N TYR A 513 -2.87 -8.84 -9.51
CA TYR A 513 -2.42 -10.23 -9.62
C TYR A 513 -3.35 -11.22 -8.91
N SER A 514 -4.35 -10.75 -8.16
CA SER A 514 -5.26 -11.61 -7.43
C SER A 514 -6.68 -11.06 -7.33
N LYS A 515 -7.63 -11.99 -7.20
CA LYS A 515 -9.01 -11.76 -6.78
C LYS A 515 -9.14 -12.14 -5.31
N TYR A 516 -10.09 -11.52 -4.62
CA TYR A 516 -10.34 -11.76 -3.21
C TYR A 516 -11.85 -11.78 -2.92
N SER A 517 -12.22 -12.05 -1.66
CA SER A 517 -13.55 -11.77 -1.13
C SER A 517 -13.48 -11.39 0.34
N GLY A 518 -14.47 -10.65 0.83
CA GLY A 518 -14.54 -10.25 2.24
C GLY A 518 -13.53 -9.16 2.61
N TYR A 519 -13.49 -8.82 3.89
CA TYR A 519 -12.81 -7.61 4.39
C TYR A 519 -12.36 -7.81 5.85
N ALA A 520 -11.22 -7.23 6.23
CA ALA A 520 -10.61 -7.44 7.55
C ALA A 520 -10.50 -8.93 7.92
N GLU A 521 -11.24 -9.41 8.94
CA GLU A 521 -11.22 -10.83 9.35
C GLU A 521 -11.81 -11.80 8.32
N SER A 522 -12.73 -11.33 7.48
CA SER A 522 -13.38 -12.17 6.46
C SER A 522 -12.64 -12.17 5.12
N TYR A 523 -11.52 -11.45 5.00
CA TYR A 523 -10.69 -11.44 3.80
C TYR A 523 -10.20 -12.86 3.46
N LYS A 524 -10.40 -13.26 2.21
CA LYS A 524 -9.89 -14.51 1.63
C LYS A 524 -9.28 -14.22 0.27
N TRP A 525 -8.10 -14.80 0.02
CA TRP A 525 -7.61 -14.94 -1.35
C TRP A 525 -8.56 -15.87 -2.12
N LYS A 526 -8.78 -15.61 -3.42
CA LYS A 526 -9.70 -16.41 -4.24
C LYS A 526 -9.04 -17.08 -5.43
N ASP A 527 -8.38 -16.30 -6.27
CA ASP A 527 -7.83 -16.76 -7.54
C ASP A 527 -6.78 -15.76 -8.04
N ASN A 528 -6.04 -16.17 -9.05
CA ASN A 528 -5.23 -15.31 -9.89
C ASN A 528 -6.07 -14.26 -10.64
N HIS A 529 -5.45 -13.12 -10.96
CA HIS A 529 -6.00 -12.10 -11.88
C HIS A 529 -4.93 -11.66 -12.89
N LYS A 530 -5.34 -11.03 -13.99
CA LYS A 530 -4.45 -10.48 -15.02
C LYS A 530 -5.15 -9.33 -15.76
N ASP A 531 -4.47 -8.18 -15.89
CA ASP A 531 -4.99 -6.97 -16.53
C ASP A 531 -4.59 -6.81 -18.02
N GLU A 532 -5.03 -5.71 -18.63
CA GLU A 532 -4.70 -5.21 -19.99
C GLU A 532 -3.80 -3.95 -19.95
N THR A 533 -3.00 -3.69 -21.00
CA THR A 533 -1.89 -2.69 -21.04
C THR A 533 -2.20 -1.42 -21.84
N ASP A 534 -1.41 -0.36 -21.61
CA ASP A 534 -1.38 0.91 -22.34
C ASP A 534 -0.15 1.05 -23.28
N GLU A 535 -0.07 2.16 -24.02
CA GLU A 535 1.02 2.48 -24.98
C GLU A 535 2.42 2.56 -24.34
N TRP A 536 2.53 2.80 -23.04
CA TRP A 536 3.79 2.79 -22.27
C TRP A 536 4.05 1.41 -21.60
N GLN A 537 3.25 0.39 -21.93
CA GLN A 537 3.21 -0.93 -21.29
C GLN A 537 2.87 -0.88 -19.79
N ARG A 538 2.21 0.18 -19.33
CA ARG A 538 1.62 0.27 -18.00
C ARG A 538 0.23 -0.35 -18.02
N ARG A 539 -0.33 -0.75 -16.88
CA ARG A 539 -1.80 -0.96 -16.80
C ARG A 539 -2.53 0.39 -16.81
N CYS A 540 -3.77 0.44 -17.32
CA CYS A 540 -4.63 1.64 -17.29
C CYS A 540 -5.19 1.97 -15.89
N THR A 541 -4.33 1.83 -14.88
CA THR A 541 -4.62 1.89 -13.45
C THR A 541 -3.85 3.06 -12.86
N GLU A 542 -4.54 4.13 -12.49
CA GLU A 542 -3.98 5.27 -11.74
C GLU A 542 -4.58 5.26 -10.33
N ILE A 543 -3.73 5.11 -9.32
CA ILE A 543 -4.10 5.06 -7.90
C ILE A 543 -3.50 6.28 -7.20
N VAL A 544 -4.23 6.88 -6.26
CA VAL A 544 -3.69 7.95 -5.40
C VAL A 544 -3.89 7.66 -3.93
N ALA A 545 -2.78 7.59 -3.19
CA ALA A 545 -2.73 7.38 -1.75
C ALA A 545 -2.99 8.71 -1.02
N LEU A 546 -4.10 8.76 -0.27
CA LEU A 546 -4.54 9.93 0.48
C LEU A 546 -4.82 9.57 1.94
N ASP A 547 -3.99 10.07 2.86
CA ASP A 547 -4.21 9.89 4.28
C ASP A 547 -5.28 10.85 4.80
N ALA A 548 -6.37 10.33 5.35
CA ALA A 548 -7.34 11.11 6.12
C ALA A 548 -6.80 11.42 7.53
N LEU A 549 -7.41 12.37 8.23
CA LEU A 549 -7.18 12.50 9.68
C LEU A 549 -7.87 11.37 10.44
N LYS A 550 -7.20 10.85 11.47
CA LYS A 550 -7.81 9.97 12.48
C LYS A 550 -8.30 10.81 13.65
N TYR A 551 -9.62 10.84 13.85
CA TYR A 551 -10.27 11.54 14.95
C TYR A 551 -10.38 10.63 16.17
N ARG A 552 -10.34 11.21 17.37
CA ARG A 552 -10.58 10.50 18.65
C ARG A 552 -11.94 10.88 19.23
N HIS A 553 -12.42 12.08 18.93
CA HIS A 553 -13.74 12.55 19.32
C HIS A 553 -14.47 13.03 18.06
N PHE A 554 -15.65 12.47 17.80
CA PHE A 554 -16.38 12.64 16.53
C PHE A 554 -16.60 14.11 16.12
N MET A 555 -16.71 15.03 17.09
CA MET A 555 -16.91 16.46 16.82
C MET A 555 -15.65 17.20 16.34
N GLU A 556 -14.44 16.63 16.49
CA GLU A 556 -13.17 17.26 16.09
C GLU A 556 -13.14 17.60 14.59
N GLN A 557 -13.78 16.80 13.75
CA GLN A 557 -13.72 16.91 12.30
C GLN A 557 -14.46 18.13 11.72
N PHE A 558 -15.39 18.71 12.47
CA PHE A 558 -16.18 19.87 12.04
C PHE A 558 -15.49 21.21 12.34
N HIS A 559 -14.31 21.21 12.99
CA HIS A 559 -13.49 22.42 13.10
C HIS A 559 -12.99 22.87 11.72
N PRO A 560 -13.04 24.18 11.38
CA PRO A 560 -12.67 24.70 10.06
C PRO A 560 -11.28 24.24 9.58
N ASP A 561 -10.27 24.28 10.44
CA ASP A 561 -8.90 23.84 10.13
C ASP A 561 -8.79 22.32 9.85
N LYS A 562 -9.74 21.51 10.32
CA LYS A 562 -9.83 20.08 9.95
C LYS A 562 -10.54 19.90 8.61
N ILE A 563 -11.66 20.60 8.39
CA ILE A 563 -12.37 20.62 7.10
C ILE A 563 -11.42 21.06 5.96
N THR A 564 -10.73 22.18 6.14
CA THR A 564 -9.77 22.73 5.16
C THR A 564 -8.57 21.81 4.96
N ARG A 565 -8.10 21.09 5.98
CA ARG A 565 -7.05 20.07 5.82
C ARG A 565 -7.52 18.93 4.90
N GLU A 566 -8.70 18.39 5.12
CA GLU A 566 -9.22 17.26 4.32
C GLU A 566 -9.55 17.69 2.88
N LEU A 567 -10.08 18.91 2.68
CA LEU A 567 -10.26 19.51 1.35
C LEU A 567 -8.92 19.66 0.61
N ASN A 568 -7.91 20.24 1.27
CA ASN A 568 -6.56 20.41 0.70
C ASN A 568 -5.91 19.06 0.34
N LYS A 569 -6.04 18.06 1.21
CA LYS A 569 -5.54 16.70 0.98
C LYS A 569 -6.21 16.04 -0.23
N ALA A 570 -7.55 16.06 -0.29
CA ALA A 570 -8.31 15.50 -1.41
C ALA A 570 -7.95 16.22 -2.74
N TYR A 571 -7.93 17.55 -2.73
CA TYR A 571 -7.54 18.36 -3.89
C TYR A 571 -6.11 18.06 -4.38
N CYS A 572 -5.15 17.91 -3.45
CA CYS A 572 -3.78 17.49 -3.77
C CYS A 572 -3.75 16.13 -4.48
N GLY A 573 -4.63 15.20 -4.11
CA GLY A 573 -4.78 13.91 -4.80
C GLY A 573 -5.40 13.99 -6.19
N PHE A 574 -6.35 14.89 -6.38
CA PHE A 574 -7.18 14.94 -7.60
C PHE A 574 -6.61 15.83 -8.70
N VAL A 575 -5.92 16.93 -8.35
CA VAL A 575 -5.40 17.90 -9.32
C VAL A 575 -4.23 17.31 -10.13
N ARG A 576 -4.17 17.67 -11.42
CA ARG A 576 -3.04 17.42 -12.32
C ARG A 576 -2.70 18.73 -13.02
N HIS A 577 -1.69 19.45 -12.53
CA HIS A 577 -1.36 20.78 -13.05
C HIS A 577 -0.98 20.74 -14.54
N GLY A 578 -1.51 21.69 -15.31
CA GLY A 578 -1.28 21.81 -16.75
C GLY A 578 -2.16 20.90 -17.63
N VAL A 579 -2.94 19.98 -17.05
CA VAL A 579 -3.86 19.11 -17.78
C VAL A 579 -5.26 19.73 -17.81
N ASN A 580 -5.89 19.79 -18.99
CA ASN A 580 -7.28 20.26 -19.12
C ASN A 580 -8.26 19.21 -18.57
N SER A 581 -9.32 19.65 -17.87
CA SER A 581 -10.33 18.80 -17.25
C SER A 581 -11.00 17.80 -18.19
N GLN A 582 -11.10 18.11 -19.49
CA GLN A 582 -11.62 17.18 -20.50
C GLN A 582 -10.75 15.92 -20.68
N TYR A 583 -9.47 15.99 -20.30
CA TYR A 583 -8.54 14.85 -20.33
C TYR A 583 -8.36 14.16 -18.96
N LEU A 584 -9.00 14.68 -17.92
CA LEU A 584 -9.02 14.03 -16.61
C LEU A 584 -10.14 12.99 -16.60
N SER A 585 -9.82 11.79 -16.12
CA SER A 585 -10.81 10.77 -15.79
C SER A 585 -11.75 11.23 -14.66
N ALA A 586 -12.80 10.46 -14.37
CA ALA A 586 -13.50 10.59 -13.10
C ALA A 586 -12.63 10.06 -11.92
N ILE A 587 -13.07 10.32 -10.69
CA ILE A 587 -12.48 9.78 -9.47
C ILE A 587 -13.35 8.63 -8.99
N ALA A 588 -12.78 7.44 -8.78
CA ALA A 588 -13.42 6.32 -8.10
C ALA A 588 -13.01 6.34 -6.61
N THR A 589 -13.96 6.63 -5.73
CA THR A 589 -13.72 6.78 -4.28
C THR A 589 -14.93 6.31 -3.45
N GLY A 590 -14.91 6.52 -2.14
CA GLY A 590 -15.98 6.17 -1.23
C GLY A 590 -15.75 6.73 0.17
N ASN A 591 -16.01 5.93 1.19
CA ASN A 591 -16.03 6.25 2.63
C ASN A 591 -14.61 6.52 3.23
N TRP A 592 -13.86 7.43 2.61
CA TRP A 592 -12.48 7.81 2.92
C TRP A 592 -12.31 8.31 4.37
N GLY A 593 -11.52 7.60 5.16
CA GLY A 593 -11.26 7.94 6.57
C GLY A 593 -12.40 7.64 7.54
N CYS A 594 -13.51 7.03 7.09
CA CYS A 594 -14.69 6.89 7.93
C CYS A 594 -14.64 5.71 8.91
N GLY A 595 -14.02 4.58 8.51
CA GLY A 595 -13.94 3.37 9.34
C GLY A 595 -12.94 3.48 10.49
N ALA A 596 -11.75 2.89 10.35
CA ALA A 596 -10.71 2.84 11.39
C ALA A 596 -10.18 4.21 11.88
N PHE A 597 -10.58 5.30 11.22
CA PHE A 597 -10.15 6.69 11.44
C PHE A 597 -11.28 7.59 11.99
N GLY A 598 -12.54 7.11 12.04
CA GLY A 598 -13.64 7.78 12.77
C GLY A 598 -14.25 9.02 12.10
N GLY A 599 -14.02 9.25 10.81
CA GLY A 599 -14.66 10.33 10.06
C GLY A 599 -16.15 10.06 9.76
N ASP A 600 -16.95 11.12 9.69
CA ASP A 600 -18.34 11.07 9.23
C ASP A 600 -18.40 10.85 7.71
N THR A 601 -19.28 9.94 7.27
CA THR A 601 -19.41 9.55 5.84
C THR A 601 -20.02 10.64 4.98
N ARG A 602 -21.06 11.34 5.48
CA ARG A 602 -21.80 12.37 4.74
C ARG A 602 -20.91 13.61 4.54
N LEU A 603 -20.18 14.03 5.58
CA LEU A 603 -19.13 15.06 5.50
C LEU A 603 -18.02 14.64 4.53
N LYS A 604 -17.43 13.45 4.70
CA LYS A 604 -16.32 12.98 3.84
C LYS A 604 -16.74 12.78 2.38
N ALA A 605 -18.01 12.50 2.09
CA ALA A 605 -18.53 12.52 0.73
C ALA A 605 -18.56 13.95 0.16
N LEU A 606 -19.17 14.90 0.89
CA LEU A 606 -19.27 16.30 0.45
C LEU A 606 -17.88 16.95 0.24
N LEU A 607 -16.93 16.76 1.15
CA LEU A 607 -15.58 17.33 0.99
C LEU A 607 -14.84 16.76 -0.23
N GLN A 608 -15.04 15.48 -0.55
CA GLN A 608 -14.47 14.89 -1.77
C GLN A 608 -15.15 15.43 -3.04
N ILE A 609 -16.47 15.63 -3.03
CA ILE A 609 -17.21 16.24 -4.14
C ILE A 609 -16.73 17.69 -4.38
N MET A 610 -16.55 18.49 -3.33
CA MET A 610 -16.03 19.86 -3.41
C MET A 610 -14.60 19.90 -3.98
N ALA A 611 -13.72 19.04 -3.48
CA ALA A 611 -12.33 18.94 -3.96
C ALA A 611 -12.23 18.39 -5.39
N ALA A 612 -13.13 17.49 -5.79
CA ALA A 612 -13.23 16.96 -7.14
C ALA A 612 -13.70 18.03 -8.14
N ALA A 613 -14.69 18.83 -7.76
CA ALA A 613 -15.19 19.94 -8.56
C ALA A 613 -14.10 20.99 -8.80
N GLU A 614 -13.39 21.42 -7.75
CA GLU A 614 -12.26 22.34 -7.84
C GLU A 614 -11.08 21.76 -8.67
N ALA A 615 -10.91 20.44 -8.68
CA ALA A 615 -9.95 19.75 -9.54
C ALA A 615 -10.47 19.44 -10.97
N GLY A 616 -11.69 19.86 -11.32
CA GLY A 616 -12.28 19.66 -12.66
C GLY A 616 -12.64 18.21 -12.99
N ARG A 617 -12.91 17.37 -11.99
CA ARG A 617 -13.16 15.92 -12.12
C ARG A 617 -14.58 15.55 -11.69
N ASP A 618 -15.21 14.65 -12.43
CA ASP A 618 -16.46 13.98 -12.02
C ASP A 618 -16.16 12.88 -10.97
N VAL A 619 -17.17 12.45 -10.21
CA VAL A 619 -17.02 11.48 -9.11
C VAL A 619 -17.86 10.23 -9.34
N ALA A 620 -17.27 9.05 -9.12
CA ALA A 620 -17.95 7.79 -8.87
C ALA A 620 -17.71 7.40 -7.40
N TYR A 621 -18.79 7.35 -6.62
CA TYR A 621 -18.74 7.12 -5.17
C TYR A 621 -19.35 5.75 -4.80
N PHE A 622 -18.56 4.92 -4.13
CA PHE A 622 -18.95 3.59 -3.68
C PHE A 622 -19.18 3.63 -2.16
N THR A 623 -20.42 3.39 -1.72
CA THR A 623 -20.79 3.43 -0.29
C THR A 623 -20.60 2.08 0.43
N PHE A 624 -20.24 1.03 -0.31
CA PHE A 624 -19.92 -0.32 0.19
C PHE A 624 -21.05 -0.99 0.98
N GLY A 625 -22.22 -1.12 0.36
CA GLY A 625 -23.43 -1.73 0.93
C GLY A 625 -24.38 -0.75 1.62
N ASP A 626 -23.94 0.47 1.92
CA ASP A 626 -24.77 1.50 2.55
C ASP A 626 -25.68 2.21 1.53
N ALA A 627 -26.87 1.65 1.34
CA ALA A 627 -27.91 2.20 0.48
C ALA A 627 -28.59 3.47 1.04
N GLU A 628 -28.40 3.80 2.33
CA GLU A 628 -28.91 5.02 2.94
C GLU A 628 -28.00 6.19 2.60
N LEU A 629 -26.70 6.06 2.89
CA LEU A 629 -25.67 7.03 2.50
C LEU A 629 -25.70 7.34 1.00
N MET A 630 -26.00 6.33 0.17
CA MET A 630 -26.16 6.52 -1.29
C MET A 630 -27.28 7.53 -1.62
N ARG A 631 -28.43 7.46 -0.93
CA ARG A 631 -29.55 8.38 -1.13
C ARG A 631 -29.22 9.76 -0.57
N ASP A 632 -28.81 9.84 0.69
CA ASP A 632 -28.52 11.10 1.38
C ASP A 632 -27.48 11.96 0.64
N VAL A 633 -26.41 11.35 0.14
CA VAL A 633 -25.35 12.06 -0.60
C VAL A 633 -25.81 12.42 -2.02
N HIS A 634 -26.62 11.58 -2.67
CA HIS A 634 -27.24 11.91 -3.96
C HIS A 634 -28.19 13.10 -3.85
N ASP A 635 -29.07 13.09 -2.85
CA ASP A 635 -30.12 14.09 -2.69
C ASP A 635 -29.54 15.43 -2.22
N LEU A 636 -28.48 15.40 -1.39
CA LEU A 636 -27.66 16.57 -1.08
C LEU A 636 -26.94 17.13 -2.32
N HIS A 637 -26.31 16.28 -3.14
CA HIS A 637 -25.65 16.70 -4.39
C HIS A 637 -26.65 17.35 -5.35
N THR A 638 -27.81 16.71 -5.55
CA THR A 638 -28.93 17.21 -6.38
C THR A 638 -29.43 18.57 -5.87
N PHE A 639 -29.71 18.68 -4.57
CA PHE A 639 -30.17 19.93 -3.94
C PHE A 639 -29.21 21.11 -4.19
N LEU A 640 -27.90 20.86 -4.13
CA LEU A 640 -26.85 21.85 -4.33
C LEU A 640 -26.68 22.21 -5.81
N THR A 641 -26.71 21.24 -6.73
CA THR A 641 -26.56 21.47 -8.17
C THR A 641 -27.77 22.19 -8.78
N ASP A 642 -28.99 21.82 -8.39
CA ASP A 642 -30.24 22.46 -8.85
C ASP A 642 -30.33 23.93 -8.42
N ARG A 643 -29.68 24.29 -7.31
CA ARG A 643 -29.58 25.66 -6.79
C ARG A 643 -28.33 26.41 -7.26
N HIS A 644 -27.51 25.77 -8.09
CA HIS A 644 -26.23 26.30 -8.60
C HIS A 644 -25.28 26.80 -7.49
N ILE A 645 -25.24 26.09 -6.36
CA ILE A 645 -24.35 26.41 -5.24
C ILE A 645 -22.90 26.14 -5.65
N THR A 646 -22.01 27.09 -5.38
CA THR A 646 -20.57 26.93 -5.68
C THR A 646 -19.83 26.33 -4.50
N VAL A 647 -18.60 25.87 -4.74
CA VAL A 647 -17.71 25.32 -3.70
C VAL A 647 -17.45 26.32 -2.55
N GLY A 648 -17.51 27.64 -2.79
CA GLY A 648 -17.31 28.67 -1.77
C GLY A 648 -18.55 29.42 -1.28
N LYS A 649 -19.48 29.74 -2.18
CA LYS A 649 -20.61 30.61 -1.85
C LYS A 649 -21.68 29.81 -1.11
N ASP A 650 -22.09 30.31 0.06
CA ASP A 650 -23.11 29.70 0.91
C ASP A 650 -22.78 28.24 1.29
N SER A 651 -21.48 27.92 1.41
CA SER A 651 -20.97 26.64 1.91
C SER A 651 -21.62 26.29 3.27
N PRO A 652 -22.09 25.05 3.48
CA PRO A 652 -22.82 24.65 4.68
C PRO A 652 -21.98 24.69 5.97
N PHE A 653 -20.68 24.96 5.87
CA PHE A 653 -19.78 25.15 7.02
C PHE A 653 -19.25 26.60 7.04
N PRO A 654 -19.82 27.50 7.88
CA PRO A 654 -19.32 28.86 8.01
C PRO A 654 -17.97 28.87 8.73
N THR A 655 -16.86 28.96 7.98
CA THR A 655 -15.48 28.90 8.52
C THR A 655 -15.11 30.09 9.42
N THR A 656 -15.93 31.15 9.46
CA THR A 656 -15.73 32.34 10.32
C THR A 656 -16.77 32.47 11.45
N VAL A 657 -16.76 31.55 12.42
CA VAL A 657 -17.41 31.78 13.71
C VAL A 657 -16.54 32.74 14.54
N LYS A 658 -16.94 34.00 14.66
CA LYS A 658 -16.27 34.95 15.58
C LYS A 658 -16.50 34.53 17.04
N PRO A 659 -15.45 34.42 17.87
CA PRO A 659 -15.61 34.11 19.30
C PRO A 659 -16.38 35.25 19.99
N GLY A 660 -17.66 35.02 20.28
CA GLY A 660 -18.56 35.99 20.92
C GLY A 660 -19.98 36.08 20.35
N GLN A 661 -20.28 35.53 19.16
CA GLN A 661 -21.63 35.58 18.57
C GLN A 661 -22.48 34.31 18.75
N LEU A 662 -22.26 33.57 19.85
CA LEU A 662 -22.96 32.31 20.15
C LEU A 662 -24.35 32.52 20.81
N SER A 663 -25.04 33.63 20.48
CA SER A 663 -26.31 33.99 21.16
C SER A 663 -27.32 34.85 20.37
N LYS A 664 -26.99 35.43 19.20
CA LYS A 664 -27.88 36.37 18.48
C LYS A 664 -27.82 36.31 16.94
N SER A 665 -27.61 35.11 16.37
CA SER A 665 -27.52 34.91 14.91
C SER A 665 -28.50 33.85 14.36
N THR A 666 -29.55 33.51 15.12
CA THR A 666 -30.52 32.46 14.78
C THR A 666 -31.64 32.97 13.87
N THR A 667 -31.30 33.64 12.77
CA THR A 667 -32.29 34.23 11.86
C THR A 667 -31.77 34.36 10.42
N LEU A 668 -31.44 33.22 9.79
CA LEU A 668 -31.35 33.12 8.31
C LEU A 668 -31.41 31.68 7.75
N VAL A 669 -32.01 30.72 8.49
CA VAL A 669 -32.53 29.47 7.92
C VAL A 669 -33.89 29.19 8.55
N SER A 670 -34.94 29.24 7.73
CA SER A 670 -36.32 28.82 7.95
C SER A 670 -36.93 28.69 6.54
N PRO A 671 -37.87 27.76 6.31
CA PRO A 671 -38.14 27.18 4.99
C PRO A 671 -38.60 28.17 3.92
#